data_AF-A0A6C1RTD4-F1
#
_entry.id   AF-A0A6C1RTD4-F1
#
_cell.length_a   1.000
_cell.length_b   1.000
_cell.length_c   1.000
_cell.angle_alpha   90.00
_cell.angle_beta   90.00
_cell.angle_gamma   90.00
#
_symmetry.space_group_name_H-M   'P 1'
#
loop_
_entity.id
_entity.type
_entity.pdbx_description
1 polymer ?
#
loop_
_entity_poly.entity_id
_entity_poly.type
_entity_poly.pdbx_seq_one_letter_code
_entity_poly.pdbx_strand_id
1 'polypeptide(L)'
;MKPHAVRRALLAILLPLAFRLAPLPADQPRYLDQLVPSMLSSADLGYAAPLVPTSVAVRPNGNIILGTAVAAVELDRDYHEIDKPGRQLFTDDRINYAYEVTVTEAGTLFARAATGGNVFVIRPDLPRHQRIHTGIDIAAAFVASADGSLVVADATQRRAVRVQGRSVEPIDIFAGEYSWVQVATAGPGTTVWVWDAITSSIGVYTTSGVELERIQPQIEERERGAVRSIRTLPNGDFILLSTFALYRFDRNGTLQWRADSMPAPAAGGFNEIHSMALDPARGYIYLVSLTGQRVIRLIDVTQPAERTLLERRLLELNAQITAAPDDATLQIQKAQLYRDAGALALEAQAWRSVLDIDVFNQQAEDALAAAEGQLMLAQADRSGRRTLQLAQDVGPESARAIHSITLQLYEQAIARLRALPEQQRLARQELEALRSEFERLSRPQPQPRPPRLETAGATDVFPALIRHYREHPLGSVSVTNQQDRPIEHLTLTAGMRYADPAPASAPLARLNPGETAVLPLHVLLSPEALTVQEDIPVAMQIELHYSVDGRQQTATTTQVVTLRRNTSLYWDDSGKLASFITPNDQIVSDFALHAARSAADHASPLLSARAARAAAIADALGAFGIDYIEDPDSPFTEVFGNPGRIDTVRFPRTTLRLGVGDCDETASLLASLLEAAGIRTAIMTSPGHVFVAFDTEEPLNNRWLYEAADRTVIEYHGTLWIPLETTILQQGFLAAWTEGSRLVQMHADAVEFLPYYRERERYPSIPLPPASFAIEPPGADRLRAAYQLTRDQLRDALYLEVLAATESALERAAGHGQTTADPRRVARLHNQTGVLHARAGELGAAEAGFRRALAAQPDSAAPHINLANLHLLRRNHRRALEYAETAQQLRPRSAAVQLIRAQALHALGEHQRAADAIESLRELSAELAARYAYLARADQTLRASGGESEPVSVWELD
;
A
#
# COMPACT_ATOMS: atom_id res chain seq x y z
N MET A 1 -63.16 -55.92 -78.91
CA MET A 1 -63.42 -54.62 -79.59
C MET A 1 -64.55 -53.93 -78.86
N LYS A 2 -64.26 -53.02 -77.92
CA LYS A 2 -65.19 -52.72 -76.81
C LYS A 2 -65.73 -54.02 -76.12
N PRO A 3 -66.39 -53.98 -74.96
CA PRO A 3 -65.72 -53.63 -73.71
C PRO A 3 -66.11 -54.60 -72.58
N HIS A 4 -65.16 -55.35 -71.99
CA HIS A 4 -65.36 -56.10 -70.74
C HIS A 4 -64.02 -56.37 -70.04
N ALA A 5 -64.07 -56.41 -68.70
CA ALA A 5 -62.96 -56.55 -67.72
C ALA A 5 -62.07 -55.29 -67.64
N VAL A 6 -61.92 -54.54 -66.53
CA VAL A 6 -61.74 -54.90 -65.12
C VAL A 6 -62.15 -53.66 -64.31
N ARG A 7 -63.22 -53.74 -63.51
CA ARG A 7 -63.56 -52.78 -62.42
C ARG A 7 -64.82 -53.27 -61.69
N ARG A 8 -64.76 -54.49 -61.13
CA ARG A 8 -65.76 -55.04 -60.19
C ARG A 8 -65.28 -56.41 -59.65
N ALA A 9 -64.29 -56.32 -58.78
CA ALA A 9 -64.00 -57.21 -57.66
C ALA A 9 -63.13 -56.32 -56.74
N LEU A 10 -63.47 -56.05 -55.49
CA LEU A 10 -64.17 -56.89 -54.53
C LEU A 10 -65.37 -56.17 -53.91
N LEU A 11 -66.50 -56.87 -53.90
CA LEU A 11 -67.66 -56.60 -53.06
C LEU A 11 -67.66 -57.70 -51.99
N ALA A 12 -67.22 -57.40 -50.77
CA ALA A 12 -67.54 -58.20 -49.58
C ALA A 12 -67.06 -57.48 -48.31
N ILE A 13 -68.03 -57.28 -47.40
CA ILE A 13 -67.92 -57.08 -45.94
C ILE A 13 -68.17 -55.65 -45.43
N LEU A 14 -69.37 -55.52 -44.83
CA LEU A 14 -69.86 -54.52 -43.89
C LEU A 14 -68.96 -54.42 -42.63
N LEU A 15 -68.79 -53.19 -42.08
CA LEU A 15 -68.26 -52.74 -40.76
C LEU A 15 -67.60 -53.74 -39.78
N PRO A 16 -66.70 -53.28 -38.86
CA PRO A 16 -65.72 -52.19 -38.91
C PRO A 16 -64.31 -52.67 -38.45
N LEU A 17 -63.21 -52.08 -38.89
CA LEU A 17 -61.93 -52.23 -38.17
C LEU A 17 -61.05 -50.98 -38.27
N ALA A 18 -61.25 -50.12 -37.27
CA ALA A 18 -60.23 -49.36 -36.56
C ALA A 18 -58.85 -49.23 -37.24
N PHE A 19 -58.57 -48.08 -37.84
CA PHE A 19 -57.35 -47.39 -37.45
C PHE A 19 -57.70 -46.54 -36.24
N ARG A 20 -57.46 -47.13 -35.06
CA ARG A 20 -57.28 -46.36 -33.83
C ARG A 20 -56.22 -45.31 -34.14
N LEU A 21 -56.62 -44.06 -34.36
CA LEU A 21 -55.91 -42.99 -33.65
C LEU A 21 -55.86 -43.50 -32.22
N ALA A 22 -54.68 -43.86 -31.72
CA ALA A 22 -54.53 -43.85 -30.28
C ALA A 22 -55.04 -42.47 -29.88
N PRO A 23 -56.12 -42.35 -29.07
CA PRO A 23 -56.34 -41.06 -28.43
C PRO A 23 -55.01 -40.76 -27.74
N LEU A 24 -54.40 -39.61 -28.04
CA LEU A 24 -53.31 -39.10 -27.23
C LEU A 24 -53.75 -39.30 -25.77
N PRO A 25 -52.91 -39.91 -24.90
CA PRO A 25 -53.31 -40.18 -23.52
C PRO A 25 -53.90 -38.89 -22.95
N ALA A 26 -55.14 -38.96 -22.44
CA ALA A 26 -55.94 -37.79 -22.09
C ALA A 26 -55.23 -36.86 -21.09
N ASP A 27 -54.20 -37.38 -20.43
CA ASP A 27 -53.54 -36.81 -19.26
C ASP A 27 -52.08 -36.39 -19.50
N GLN A 28 -51.52 -36.52 -20.71
CA GLN A 28 -50.13 -36.09 -21.01
C GLN A 28 -49.99 -34.57 -21.25
N PRO A 29 -48.82 -33.97 -20.98
CA PRO A 29 -48.57 -32.56 -21.23
C PRO A 29 -48.60 -32.25 -22.74
N ARG A 30 -49.08 -31.05 -23.10
CA ARG A 30 -49.23 -30.62 -24.50
C ARG A 30 -48.26 -29.49 -24.84
N TYR A 31 -47.74 -29.49 -26.06
CA TYR A 31 -46.90 -28.40 -26.55
C TYR A 31 -47.73 -27.12 -26.78
N LEU A 32 -47.23 -26.00 -26.28
CA LEU A 32 -47.81 -24.68 -26.54
C LEU A 32 -46.96 -23.93 -27.56
N ASP A 33 -45.71 -23.62 -27.20
CA ASP A 33 -44.78 -22.84 -28.03
C ASP A 33 -43.32 -23.02 -27.60
N GLN A 34 -42.42 -22.32 -28.28
CA GLN A 34 -41.01 -22.25 -27.91
C GLN A 34 -40.42 -20.88 -28.26
N LEU A 35 -39.35 -20.51 -27.57
CA LEU A 35 -38.51 -19.35 -27.84
C LEU A 35 -37.12 -19.80 -28.30
N VAL A 36 -36.54 -19.11 -29.27
CA VAL A 36 -35.18 -19.33 -29.77
C VAL A 36 -34.24 -18.15 -29.41
N PRO A 37 -32.92 -18.34 -29.32
CA PRO A 37 -31.98 -17.40 -28.72
C PRO A 37 -31.74 -16.19 -29.60
N SER A 38 -31.94 -16.33 -30.92
CA SER A 38 -31.85 -15.22 -31.87
C SER A 38 -32.81 -14.06 -31.56
N MET A 39 -33.77 -14.28 -30.65
CA MET A 39 -34.78 -13.31 -30.23
C MET A 39 -34.39 -12.58 -28.93
N LEU A 40 -33.35 -13.05 -28.23
CA LEU A 40 -32.81 -12.42 -27.02
C LEU A 40 -31.74 -11.40 -27.40
N SER A 41 -31.77 -10.22 -26.76
CA SER A 41 -30.80 -9.18 -27.06
C SER A 41 -29.60 -9.24 -26.14
N SER A 42 -28.40 -9.05 -26.69
CA SER A 42 -27.16 -8.81 -25.93
C SER A 42 -26.62 -7.38 -26.09
N ALA A 43 -27.31 -6.56 -26.87
CA ALA A 43 -26.85 -5.24 -27.31
C ALA A 43 -26.63 -4.25 -26.16
N ASP A 44 -27.59 -4.19 -25.24
CA ASP A 44 -27.59 -3.38 -24.03
C ASP A 44 -26.56 -3.83 -22.99
N LEU A 45 -25.94 -5.01 -23.18
CA LEU A 45 -24.76 -5.47 -22.44
C LEU A 45 -23.44 -5.03 -23.09
N GLY A 46 -23.47 -4.38 -24.26
CA GLY A 46 -22.27 -4.09 -25.05
C GLY A 46 -21.61 -5.36 -25.62
N TYR A 47 -22.38 -6.44 -25.77
CA TYR A 47 -21.94 -7.76 -26.19
C TYR A 47 -22.66 -8.14 -27.48
N ALA A 48 -21.93 -8.58 -28.50
CA ALA A 48 -22.48 -8.83 -29.84
C ALA A 48 -22.50 -10.33 -30.18
N ALA A 49 -22.98 -11.17 -29.25
CA ALA A 49 -23.20 -12.60 -29.50
C ALA A 49 -24.56 -13.07 -28.96
N PRO A 50 -25.14 -14.16 -29.52
CA PRO A 50 -26.41 -14.70 -29.06
C PRO A 50 -26.36 -15.12 -27.58
N LEU A 51 -27.39 -14.78 -26.83
CA LEU A 51 -27.55 -15.26 -25.46
C LEU A 51 -28.14 -16.66 -25.48
N VAL A 52 -27.31 -17.67 -25.21
CA VAL A 52 -27.73 -19.09 -25.23
C VAL A 52 -28.35 -19.46 -23.87
N PRO A 53 -29.63 -19.86 -23.81
CA PRO A 53 -30.26 -20.25 -22.55
C PRO A 53 -29.62 -21.50 -21.95
N THR A 54 -29.23 -21.42 -20.68
CA THR A 54 -28.67 -22.51 -19.88
C THR A 54 -29.61 -22.95 -18.77
N SER A 55 -30.29 -22.00 -18.12
CA SER A 55 -31.21 -22.32 -17.02
C SER A 55 -32.47 -21.47 -17.09
N VAL A 56 -33.51 -21.92 -16.39
CA VAL A 56 -34.80 -21.21 -16.31
C VAL A 56 -35.33 -21.24 -14.88
N ALA A 57 -35.87 -20.12 -14.43
CA ALA A 57 -36.66 -19.99 -13.21
C ALA A 57 -37.92 -19.15 -13.48
N VAL A 58 -38.95 -19.31 -12.66
CA VAL A 58 -40.20 -18.54 -12.76
C VAL A 58 -40.31 -17.66 -11.52
N ARG A 59 -40.53 -16.36 -11.70
CA ARG A 59 -40.79 -15.42 -10.62
C ARG A 59 -42.24 -15.59 -10.10
N PRO A 60 -42.52 -15.15 -8.86
CA PRO A 60 -43.88 -15.18 -8.30
C PRO A 60 -44.94 -14.45 -9.14
N ASN A 61 -44.55 -13.43 -9.91
CA ASN A 61 -45.46 -12.71 -10.82
C ASN A 61 -45.75 -13.47 -12.13
N GLY A 62 -45.06 -14.58 -12.39
CA GLY A 62 -45.16 -15.37 -13.63
C GLY A 62 -44.13 -15.01 -14.70
N ASN A 63 -43.25 -14.03 -14.46
CA ASN A 63 -42.16 -13.72 -15.39
C ASN A 63 -41.12 -14.85 -15.36
N ILE A 64 -40.47 -15.07 -16.49
CA ILE A 64 -39.45 -16.09 -16.67
C ILE A 64 -38.08 -15.42 -16.54
N ILE A 65 -37.17 -16.03 -15.78
CA ILE A 65 -35.76 -15.66 -15.73
C ILE A 65 -34.97 -16.73 -16.46
N LEU A 66 -34.32 -16.35 -17.55
CA LEU A 66 -33.40 -17.20 -18.27
C LEU A 66 -31.96 -16.88 -17.85
N GLY A 67 -31.23 -17.88 -17.38
CA GLY A 67 -29.77 -17.79 -17.34
C GLY A 67 -29.21 -18.06 -18.72
N THR A 68 -28.26 -17.27 -19.20
CA THR A 68 -27.71 -17.38 -20.56
C THR A 68 -26.19 -17.57 -20.61
N ALA A 69 -25.63 -18.22 -19.58
CA ALA A 69 -24.19 -18.29 -19.25
C ALA A 69 -23.53 -16.94 -18.89
N VAL A 70 -23.91 -15.87 -19.58
CA VAL A 70 -23.33 -14.53 -19.47
C VAL A 70 -24.12 -13.67 -18.49
N ALA A 71 -25.43 -13.53 -18.72
CA ALA A 71 -26.32 -12.67 -17.95
C ALA A 71 -27.70 -13.31 -17.76
N ALA A 72 -28.46 -12.82 -16.79
CA ALA A 72 -29.85 -13.20 -16.62
C ALA A 72 -30.74 -12.32 -17.51
N VAL A 73 -31.76 -12.91 -18.14
CA VAL A 73 -32.76 -12.19 -18.95
C VAL A 73 -34.13 -12.45 -18.37
N GLU A 74 -34.85 -11.37 -18.03
CA GLU A 74 -36.23 -11.43 -17.58
C GLU A 74 -37.19 -11.24 -18.75
N LEU A 75 -38.10 -12.20 -18.91
CA LEU A 75 -39.12 -12.20 -19.93
C LEU A 75 -40.51 -12.25 -19.29
N ASP A 76 -41.49 -11.62 -19.91
CA ASP A 76 -42.89 -11.89 -19.58
C ASP A 76 -43.37 -13.23 -20.18
N ARG A 77 -44.65 -13.54 -19.97
CA ARG A 77 -45.28 -14.77 -20.47
C ARG A 77 -45.36 -14.87 -21.99
N ASP A 78 -45.24 -13.77 -22.71
CA ASP A 78 -45.32 -13.70 -24.17
C ASP A 78 -43.91 -13.56 -24.79
N TYR A 79 -42.88 -13.76 -23.96
CA TYR A 79 -41.45 -13.63 -24.24
C TYR A 79 -40.99 -12.22 -24.61
N HIS A 80 -41.70 -11.19 -24.15
CA HIS A 80 -41.16 -9.83 -24.21
C HIS A 80 -40.05 -9.67 -23.17
N GLU A 81 -38.91 -9.16 -23.61
CA GLU A 81 -37.80 -8.86 -22.73
C GLU A 81 -38.11 -7.64 -21.86
N ILE A 82 -38.12 -7.85 -20.54
CA ILE A 82 -38.44 -6.85 -19.51
C ILE A 82 -37.16 -6.17 -19.00
N ASP A 83 -36.18 -6.98 -18.56
CA ASP A 83 -34.94 -6.48 -17.97
C ASP A 83 -33.82 -7.53 -18.01
N LYS A 84 -32.60 -7.15 -17.62
CA LYS A 84 -31.45 -8.04 -17.37
C LYS A 84 -30.96 -7.90 -15.92
N PRO A 85 -31.62 -8.57 -14.96
CA PRO A 85 -31.32 -8.40 -13.54
C PRO A 85 -29.87 -8.73 -13.22
N GLY A 86 -29.14 -7.79 -12.61
CA GLY A 86 -27.72 -7.97 -12.27
C GLY A 86 -26.74 -7.66 -13.41
N ARG A 87 -27.20 -7.05 -14.51
CA ARG A 87 -26.35 -6.67 -15.67
C ARG A 87 -25.02 -5.99 -15.33
N GLN A 88 -24.94 -5.21 -14.25
CA GLN A 88 -23.71 -4.54 -13.82
C GLN A 88 -22.58 -5.52 -13.51
N LEU A 89 -22.89 -6.73 -13.07
CA LEU A 89 -21.92 -7.81 -12.90
C LEU A 89 -21.17 -8.09 -14.20
N PHE A 90 -21.86 -8.05 -15.33
CA PHE A 90 -21.26 -8.27 -16.63
C PHE A 90 -20.64 -7.00 -17.22
N THR A 91 -21.35 -5.87 -17.18
CA THR A 91 -20.89 -4.64 -17.84
C THR A 91 -19.76 -3.94 -17.10
N ASP A 92 -19.84 -3.89 -15.77
CA ASP A 92 -18.96 -3.09 -14.92
C ASP A 92 -17.88 -3.99 -14.32
N ASP A 93 -18.29 -5.12 -13.73
CA ASP A 93 -17.35 -6.05 -13.05
C ASP A 93 -16.74 -7.10 -13.98
N ARG A 94 -17.23 -7.21 -15.24
CA ARG A 94 -16.75 -8.17 -16.26
C ARG A 94 -16.87 -9.64 -15.85
N ILE A 95 -17.94 -9.98 -15.14
CA ILE A 95 -18.23 -11.32 -14.62
C ILE A 95 -19.40 -11.95 -15.38
N ASN A 96 -19.19 -13.14 -15.93
CA ASN A 96 -20.27 -14.03 -16.35
C ASN A 96 -20.89 -14.66 -15.10
N TYR A 97 -22.17 -14.43 -14.82
CA TYR A 97 -22.75 -14.74 -13.51
C TYR A 97 -24.03 -15.58 -13.54
N ALA A 98 -24.60 -15.83 -14.72
CA ALA A 98 -25.94 -16.42 -14.85
C ALA A 98 -25.94 -17.66 -15.75
N TYR A 99 -25.11 -18.65 -15.41
CA TYR A 99 -25.23 -19.99 -15.98
C TYR A 99 -26.41 -20.73 -15.36
N GLU A 100 -26.51 -20.70 -14.04
CA GLU A 100 -27.64 -21.24 -13.29
C GLU A 100 -28.34 -20.13 -12.51
N VAL A 101 -29.68 -20.10 -12.57
CA VAL A 101 -30.52 -19.12 -11.88
C VAL A 101 -31.62 -19.82 -11.08
N THR A 102 -31.95 -19.27 -9.92
CA THR A 102 -33.08 -19.70 -9.10
C THR A 102 -33.69 -18.52 -8.36
N VAL A 103 -34.99 -18.56 -8.08
CA VAL A 103 -35.74 -17.44 -7.54
C VAL A 103 -36.52 -17.90 -6.31
N THR A 104 -36.47 -17.10 -5.24
CA THR A 104 -37.27 -17.30 -4.01
C THR A 104 -38.72 -16.84 -4.21
N GLU A 105 -39.64 -17.28 -3.35
CA GLU A 105 -41.02 -16.75 -3.31
C GLU A 105 -41.10 -15.23 -3.07
N ALA A 106 -40.10 -14.66 -2.39
CA ALA A 106 -39.99 -13.22 -2.18
C ALA A 106 -39.43 -12.46 -3.41
N GLY A 107 -39.08 -13.16 -4.50
CA GLY A 107 -38.55 -12.57 -5.73
C GLY A 107 -37.03 -12.31 -5.73
N THR A 108 -36.30 -12.73 -4.69
CA THR A 108 -34.82 -12.71 -4.68
C THR A 108 -34.29 -13.67 -5.74
N LEU A 109 -33.45 -13.16 -6.64
CA LEU A 109 -32.77 -13.93 -7.67
C LEU A 109 -31.37 -14.32 -7.18
N PHE A 110 -31.09 -15.61 -7.20
CA PHE A 110 -29.74 -16.14 -7.05
C PHE A 110 -29.21 -16.58 -8.40
N ALA A 111 -27.97 -16.21 -8.70
CA ALA A 111 -27.31 -16.56 -9.95
C ALA A 111 -25.87 -17.03 -9.68
N ARG A 112 -25.40 -18.02 -10.43
CA ARG A 112 -24.01 -18.47 -10.41
C ARG A 112 -23.44 -18.70 -11.81
N ALA A 113 -22.12 -18.56 -11.91
CA ALA A 113 -21.38 -19.00 -13.08
C ALA A 113 -21.37 -20.54 -13.20
N ALA A 114 -20.97 -21.05 -14.36
CA ALA A 114 -20.86 -22.50 -14.60
C ALA A 114 -19.87 -23.15 -13.62
N THR A 115 -18.78 -22.44 -13.30
CA THR A 115 -17.75 -22.87 -12.37
C THR A 115 -17.40 -21.75 -11.39
N GLY A 116 -16.87 -22.13 -10.24
CA GLY A 116 -16.41 -21.23 -9.19
C GLY A 116 -17.41 -21.08 -8.04
N GLY A 117 -16.89 -20.97 -6.81
CA GLY A 117 -17.70 -20.96 -5.59
C GLY A 117 -18.54 -19.71 -5.33
N ASN A 118 -18.62 -18.74 -6.26
CA ASN A 118 -19.34 -17.49 -6.02
C ASN A 118 -20.80 -17.57 -6.47
N VAL A 119 -21.68 -17.11 -5.60
CA VAL A 119 -23.10 -16.90 -5.87
C VAL A 119 -23.42 -15.42 -5.74
N PHE A 120 -24.26 -14.93 -6.63
CA PHE A 120 -24.71 -13.55 -6.68
C PHE A 120 -26.17 -13.46 -6.27
N VAL A 121 -26.44 -12.60 -5.28
CA VAL A 121 -27.79 -12.28 -4.81
C VAL A 121 -28.22 -10.96 -5.45
N ILE A 122 -29.28 -11.02 -6.24
CA ILE A 122 -29.80 -9.92 -7.04
C ILE A 122 -31.21 -9.61 -6.54
N ARG A 123 -31.38 -8.40 -5.99
CA ARG A 123 -32.67 -7.90 -5.49
C ARG A 123 -32.84 -6.41 -5.86
N PRO A 124 -34.07 -5.95 -6.13
CA PRO A 124 -34.32 -4.55 -6.45
C PRO A 124 -33.99 -3.55 -5.32
N ASP A 125 -34.03 -3.99 -4.05
CA ASP A 125 -33.78 -3.16 -2.86
C ASP A 125 -32.28 -2.97 -2.55
N LEU A 126 -31.39 -3.71 -3.21
CA LEU A 126 -29.95 -3.62 -2.98
C LEU A 126 -29.29 -2.65 -3.98
N PRO A 127 -28.59 -1.60 -3.52
CA PRO A 127 -27.91 -0.64 -4.41
C PRO A 127 -26.76 -1.28 -5.21
N ARG A 128 -26.20 -2.39 -4.71
CA ARG A 128 -25.25 -3.25 -5.42
C ARG A 128 -25.56 -4.71 -5.11
N HIS A 129 -25.42 -5.58 -6.11
CA HIS A 129 -25.59 -7.02 -5.96
C HIS A 129 -24.63 -7.58 -4.89
N GLN A 130 -25.04 -8.61 -4.17
CA GLN A 130 -24.21 -9.20 -3.11
C GLN A 130 -23.51 -10.45 -3.63
N ARG A 131 -22.19 -10.53 -3.48
CA ARG A 131 -21.39 -11.73 -3.77
C ARG A 131 -21.17 -12.55 -2.51
N ILE A 132 -21.46 -13.85 -2.57
CA ILE A 132 -21.28 -14.81 -1.47
C ILE A 132 -20.42 -15.96 -1.97
N HIS A 133 -19.34 -16.26 -1.26
CA HIS A 133 -18.48 -17.41 -1.57
C HIS A 133 -18.95 -18.64 -0.78
N THR A 134 -19.43 -19.66 -1.50
CA THR A 134 -19.98 -20.90 -0.93
C THR A 134 -18.92 -21.98 -0.69
N GLY A 135 -17.76 -21.87 -1.33
CA GLY A 135 -16.73 -22.92 -1.35
C GLY A 135 -17.13 -24.17 -2.16
N ILE A 136 -18.19 -24.09 -2.99
CA ILE A 136 -18.65 -25.15 -3.91
C ILE A 136 -18.48 -24.69 -5.37
N ASP A 137 -17.41 -25.16 -6.01
CA ASP A 137 -17.04 -24.73 -7.35
C ASP A 137 -17.93 -25.29 -8.44
N ILE A 138 -18.45 -26.51 -8.29
CA ILE A 138 -19.39 -27.15 -9.21
C ILE A 138 -20.58 -27.63 -8.39
N ALA A 139 -21.74 -27.03 -8.62
CA ALA A 139 -22.96 -27.42 -7.91
C ALA A 139 -23.69 -28.53 -8.69
N ALA A 140 -24.03 -29.61 -7.99
CA ALA A 140 -25.04 -30.57 -8.43
C ALA A 140 -26.46 -30.13 -8.04
N ALA A 141 -26.58 -29.30 -6.99
CA ALA A 141 -27.83 -28.71 -6.55
C ALA A 141 -27.67 -27.21 -6.29
N PHE A 142 -28.62 -26.41 -6.79
CA PHE A 142 -28.67 -24.96 -6.60
C PHE A 142 -30.13 -24.49 -6.52
N VAL A 143 -30.63 -24.31 -5.29
CA VAL A 143 -32.08 -24.21 -5.03
C VAL A 143 -32.39 -23.11 -4.03
N ALA A 144 -33.23 -22.15 -4.44
CA ALA A 144 -33.83 -21.18 -3.53
C ALA A 144 -35.03 -21.79 -2.80
N SER A 145 -35.07 -21.66 -1.48
CA SER A 145 -36.19 -22.10 -0.62
C SER A 145 -37.15 -20.96 -0.31
N ALA A 146 -38.35 -21.30 0.18
CA ALA A 146 -39.40 -20.36 0.55
C ALA A 146 -39.01 -19.45 1.74
N ASP A 147 -38.11 -19.90 2.62
CA ASP A 147 -37.58 -19.09 3.72
C ASP A 147 -36.55 -18.03 3.26
N GLY A 148 -36.30 -17.92 1.95
CA GLY A 148 -35.35 -16.99 1.36
C GLY A 148 -33.89 -17.47 1.40
N SER A 149 -33.62 -18.67 1.94
CA SER A 149 -32.29 -19.28 1.89
C SER A 149 -32.03 -19.97 0.55
N LEU A 150 -30.76 -20.16 0.24
CA LEU A 150 -30.30 -20.91 -0.92
C LEU A 150 -29.52 -22.13 -0.44
N VAL A 151 -29.83 -23.31 -0.97
CA VAL A 151 -29.05 -24.52 -0.76
C VAL A 151 -28.20 -24.81 -1.98
N VAL A 152 -26.91 -25.03 -1.75
CA VAL A 152 -25.93 -25.40 -2.78
C VAL A 152 -25.24 -26.70 -2.36
N ALA A 153 -25.16 -27.68 -3.24
CA ALA A 153 -24.48 -28.95 -2.94
C ALA A 153 -23.54 -29.41 -4.06
N ASP A 154 -22.41 -29.98 -3.66
CA ASP A 154 -21.43 -30.65 -4.50
C ASP A 154 -21.57 -32.16 -4.30
N ALA A 155 -21.99 -32.87 -5.35
CA ALA A 155 -22.12 -34.33 -5.32
C ALA A 155 -20.77 -35.04 -5.16
N THR A 156 -19.72 -34.50 -5.78
CA THR A 156 -18.39 -35.12 -5.84
C THR A 156 -17.68 -34.99 -4.51
N GLN A 157 -17.71 -33.80 -3.92
CA GLN A 157 -17.12 -33.55 -2.61
C GLN A 157 -18.02 -34.00 -1.45
N ARG A 158 -19.28 -34.35 -1.75
CA ARG A 158 -20.31 -34.68 -0.75
C ARG A 158 -20.46 -33.59 0.31
N ARG A 159 -20.57 -32.35 -0.15
CA ARG A 159 -20.71 -31.16 0.69
C ARG A 159 -21.95 -30.40 0.29
N ALA A 160 -22.73 -29.96 1.27
CA ALA A 160 -23.84 -29.05 1.05
C ALA A 160 -23.75 -27.88 2.01
N VAL A 161 -24.17 -26.71 1.54
CA VAL A 161 -24.23 -25.49 2.32
C VAL A 161 -25.57 -24.81 2.13
N ARG A 162 -26.04 -24.17 3.21
CA ARG A 162 -27.16 -23.24 3.21
C ARG A 162 -26.61 -21.83 3.28
N VAL A 163 -27.12 -20.97 2.41
CA VAL A 163 -26.82 -19.55 2.35
C VAL A 163 -28.04 -18.78 2.86
N GLN A 164 -27.88 -18.03 3.94
CA GLN A 164 -28.92 -17.16 4.49
C GLN A 164 -28.34 -15.77 4.80
N GLY A 165 -28.82 -14.76 4.07
CA GLY A 165 -28.24 -13.41 4.14
C GLY A 165 -26.78 -13.39 3.68
N ARG A 166 -25.83 -13.27 4.62
CA ARG A 166 -24.38 -13.38 4.38
C ARG A 166 -23.76 -14.66 4.94
N SER A 167 -24.52 -15.44 5.72
CA SER A 167 -24.06 -16.66 6.37
C SER A 167 -23.98 -17.79 5.35
N VAL A 168 -22.94 -18.62 5.46
CA VAL A 168 -22.78 -19.87 4.71
C VAL A 168 -22.56 -20.96 5.75
N GLU A 169 -23.56 -21.84 5.89
CA GLU A 169 -23.59 -22.87 6.92
C GLU A 169 -23.56 -24.25 6.28
N PRO A 170 -22.68 -25.17 6.72
CA PRO A 170 -22.71 -26.54 6.24
C PRO A 170 -24.01 -27.22 6.69
N ILE A 171 -24.62 -27.99 5.80
CA ILE A 171 -25.79 -28.81 6.08
C ILE A 171 -25.55 -30.24 5.58
N ASP A 172 -26.25 -31.20 6.15
CA ASP A 172 -26.23 -32.59 5.68
C ASP A 172 -27.51 -32.90 4.92
N ILE A 173 -27.38 -33.37 3.67
CA ILE A 173 -28.49 -33.80 2.82
C ILE A 173 -28.18 -35.15 2.15
N PHE A 174 -27.14 -35.84 2.62
CA PHE A 174 -26.64 -37.08 2.05
C PHE A 174 -27.16 -38.26 2.90
N ALA A 175 -27.85 -39.21 2.27
CA ALA A 175 -28.53 -40.30 2.96
C ALA A 175 -27.58 -41.32 3.65
N GLY A 176 -26.28 -41.24 3.39
CA GLY A 176 -25.27 -42.15 3.91
C GLY A 176 -23.93 -42.03 3.18
N GLU A 177 -23.00 -42.94 3.50
CA GLU A 177 -21.62 -42.93 3.00
C GLU A 177 -21.49 -43.00 1.48
N TYR A 178 -22.45 -43.65 0.81
CA TYR A 178 -22.45 -43.81 -0.64
C TYR A 178 -23.45 -42.90 -1.36
N SER A 179 -24.08 -41.96 -0.66
CA SER A 179 -25.10 -41.07 -1.25
C SER A 179 -24.52 -40.23 -2.40
N TRP A 180 -25.26 -40.17 -3.52
CA TRP A 180 -24.91 -39.33 -4.67
C TRP A 180 -26.08 -38.41 -5.02
N VAL A 181 -26.01 -37.17 -4.53
CA VAL A 181 -27.01 -36.14 -4.79
C VAL A 181 -26.89 -35.63 -6.21
N GLN A 182 -27.78 -36.07 -7.09
CA GLN A 182 -27.74 -35.69 -8.51
C GLN A 182 -28.58 -34.46 -8.82
N VAL A 183 -29.70 -34.28 -8.11
CA VAL A 183 -30.65 -33.17 -8.31
C VAL A 183 -31.24 -32.77 -6.97
N ALA A 184 -31.49 -31.47 -6.77
CA ALA A 184 -32.37 -31.01 -5.72
C ALA A 184 -33.42 -30.01 -6.23
N THR A 185 -34.48 -29.82 -5.44
CA THR A 185 -35.51 -28.83 -5.69
C THR A 185 -36.11 -28.32 -4.38
N ALA A 186 -36.73 -27.14 -4.42
CA ALA A 186 -37.47 -26.63 -3.28
C ALA A 186 -38.76 -27.43 -3.18
N GLY A 187 -39.11 -27.88 -1.98
CA GLY A 187 -40.40 -28.48 -1.71
C GLY A 187 -41.38 -27.46 -1.15
N PRO A 188 -42.66 -27.86 -0.96
CA PRO A 188 -43.61 -27.05 -0.21
C PRO A 188 -43.09 -26.69 1.19
N GLY A 189 -43.39 -25.46 1.62
CA GLY A 189 -42.89 -24.92 2.88
C GLY A 189 -41.37 -24.73 2.88
N THR A 190 -40.72 -24.94 4.02
CA THR A 190 -39.27 -24.74 4.19
C THR A 190 -38.50 -26.05 4.02
N THR A 191 -38.73 -26.75 2.90
CA THR A 191 -38.12 -28.05 2.61
C THR A 191 -37.28 -28.05 1.33
N VAL A 192 -36.31 -28.98 1.27
CA VAL A 192 -35.47 -29.25 0.11
C VAL A 192 -35.57 -30.74 -0.19
N TRP A 193 -35.95 -31.04 -1.44
CA TRP A 193 -36.16 -32.40 -1.92
C TRP A 193 -34.97 -32.79 -2.79
N VAL A 194 -34.36 -33.93 -2.49
CA VAL A 194 -33.05 -34.31 -3.02
C VAL A 194 -33.14 -35.70 -3.62
N TRP A 195 -32.85 -35.83 -4.92
CA TRP A 195 -32.72 -37.12 -5.59
C TRP A 195 -31.33 -37.70 -5.33
N ASP A 196 -31.31 -38.85 -4.68
CA ASP A 196 -30.10 -39.64 -4.49
C ASP A 196 -30.10 -40.80 -5.49
N ALA A 197 -29.16 -40.75 -6.44
CA ALA A 197 -29.07 -41.73 -7.52
C ALA A 197 -28.74 -43.16 -7.02
N ILE A 198 -28.07 -43.28 -5.88
CA ILE A 198 -27.68 -44.58 -5.32
C ILE A 198 -28.85 -45.26 -4.62
N THR A 199 -29.60 -44.51 -3.82
CA THR A 199 -30.82 -45.05 -3.17
C THR A 199 -32.02 -45.07 -4.12
N SER A 200 -31.94 -44.38 -5.25
CA SER A 200 -33.03 -44.20 -6.20
C SER A 200 -34.29 -43.63 -5.56
N SER A 201 -34.13 -42.72 -4.59
CA SER A 201 -35.21 -42.15 -3.80
C SER A 201 -35.07 -40.62 -3.68
N ILE A 202 -36.17 -39.95 -3.35
CA ILE A 202 -36.18 -38.52 -3.02
C ILE A 202 -36.17 -38.39 -1.50
N GLY A 203 -35.08 -37.89 -0.93
CA GLY A 203 -35.05 -37.47 0.47
C GLY A 203 -35.62 -36.07 0.63
N VAL A 204 -36.51 -35.87 1.60
CA VAL A 204 -37.11 -34.57 1.93
C VAL A 204 -36.47 -34.06 3.21
N TYR A 205 -35.76 -32.94 3.13
CA TYR A 205 -35.03 -32.35 4.24
C TYR A 205 -35.59 -30.97 4.59
N THR A 206 -35.38 -30.51 5.82
CA THR A 206 -35.47 -29.07 6.15
C THR A 206 -34.35 -28.31 5.45
N THR A 207 -34.47 -26.97 5.34
CA THR A 207 -33.36 -26.14 4.82
C THR A 207 -32.10 -26.21 5.66
N SER A 208 -32.19 -26.66 6.92
CA SER A 208 -31.05 -26.90 7.82
C SER A 208 -30.45 -28.31 7.72
N GLY A 209 -30.94 -29.18 6.83
CA GLY A 209 -30.39 -30.52 6.62
C GLY A 209 -30.95 -31.62 7.53
N VAL A 210 -32.14 -31.45 8.09
CA VAL A 210 -32.79 -32.54 8.86
C VAL A 210 -33.72 -33.32 7.94
N GLU A 211 -33.48 -34.62 7.77
CA GLU A 211 -34.37 -35.50 6.98
C GLU A 211 -35.73 -35.64 7.67
N LEU A 212 -36.80 -35.42 6.91
CA LEU A 212 -38.19 -35.48 7.35
C LEU A 212 -38.87 -36.76 6.83
N GLU A 213 -38.72 -37.05 5.55
CA GLU A 213 -39.32 -38.21 4.89
C GLU A 213 -38.53 -38.62 3.65
N ARG A 214 -38.84 -39.80 3.12
CA ARG A 214 -38.23 -40.33 1.89
C ARG A 214 -39.28 -40.93 0.98
N ILE A 215 -39.29 -40.48 -0.26
CA ILE A 215 -40.28 -40.84 -1.28
C ILE A 215 -39.60 -41.73 -2.32
N GLN A 216 -40.23 -42.85 -2.63
CA GLN A 216 -39.75 -43.83 -3.60
C GLN A 216 -40.63 -43.78 -4.87
N PRO A 217 -40.32 -42.92 -5.85
CA PRO A 217 -41.16 -42.80 -7.05
C PRO A 217 -41.10 -44.08 -7.89
N GLN A 218 -42.23 -44.41 -8.52
CA GLN A 218 -42.34 -45.55 -9.43
C GLN A 218 -41.71 -45.20 -10.80
N ILE A 219 -40.38 -45.35 -10.91
CA ILE A 219 -39.62 -45.18 -12.17
C ILE A 219 -38.93 -46.47 -12.61
N GLU A 220 -38.74 -46.63 -13.92
CA GLU A 220 -38.03 -47.77 -14.51
C GLU A 220 -36.56 -47.79 -14.09
N GLU A 221 -35.96 -48.98 -14.04
CA GLU A 221 -34.58 -49.16 -13.57
C GLU A 221 -33.55 -48.35 -14.37
N ARG A 222 -33.70 -48.30 -15.70
CA ARG A 222 -32.84 -47.49 -16.59
C ARG A 222 -32.90 -45.98 -16.33
N GLU A 223 -33.96 -45.51 -15.67
CA GLU A 223 -34.22 -44.07 -15.43
C GLU A 223 -33.53 -43.59 -14.14
N ARG A 224 -33.25 -44.50 -13.20
CA ARG A 224 -32.81 -44.16 -11.84
C ARG A 224 -31.52 -43.35 -11.80
N GLY A 225 -30.54 -43.72 -12.62
CA GLY A 225 -29.28 -42.95 -12.78
C GLY A 225 -29.37 -41.81 -13.79
N ALA A 226 -30.50 -41.67 -14.48
CA ALA A 226 -30.68 -40.77 -15.61
C ALA A 226 -31.57 -39.55 -15.27
N VAL A 227 -31.90 -39.33 -13.99
CA VAL A 227 -32.68 -38.20 -13.51
C VAL A 227 -31.87 -36.90 -13.65
N ARG A 228 -32.48 -35.88 -14.26
CA ARG A 228 -31.81 -34.61 -14.59
C ARG A 228 -32.40 -33.41 -13.89
N SER A 229 -33.70 -33.43 -13.61
CA SER A 229 -34.37 -32.35 -12.89
C SER A 229 -35.62 -32.84 -12.19
N ILE A 230 -35.94 -32.24 -11.05
CA ILE A 230 -37.19 -32.44 -10.31
C ILE A 230 -37.72 -31.05 -9.97
N ARG A 231 -39.04 -30.86 -10.07
CA ARG A 231 -39.71 -29.65 -9.62
C ARG A 231 -40.99 -30.00 -8.88
N THR A 232 -41.18 -29.45 -7.69
CA THR A 232 -42.39 -29.65 -6.90
C THR A 232 -43.46 -28.63 -7.26
N LEU A 233 -44.71 -29.02 -7.01
CA LEU A 233 -45.89 -28.18 -7.06
C LEU A 233 -46.30 -27.81 -5.62
N PRO A 234 -47.08 -26.74 -5.42
CA PRO A 234 -47.49 -26.29 -4.08
C PRO A 234 -48.23 -27.34 -3.24
N ASN A 235 -48.92 -28.28 -3.89
CA ASN A 235 -49.62 -29.38 -3.21
C ASN A 235 -48.71 -30.57 -2.82
N GLY A 236 -47.42 -30.54 -3.20
CA GLY A 236 -46.45 -31.61 -2.97
C GLY A 236 -46.35 -32.63 -4.10
N ASP A 237 -47.20 -32.54 -5.13
CA ASP A 237 -46.97 -33.28 -6.37
C ASP A 237 -45.67 -32.81 -7.02
N PHE A 238 -45.08 -33.62 -7.89
CA PHE A 238 -43.82 -33.24 -8.53
C PHE A 238 -43.69 -33.77 -9.95
N ILE A 239 -42.92 -33.04 -10.74
CA ILE A 239 -42.55 -33.42 -12.10
C ILE A 239 -41.07 -33.76 -12.10
N LEU A 240 -40.76 -34.94 -12.64
CA LEU A 240 -39.40 -35.46 -12.75
C LEU A 240 -39.04 -35.59 -14.23
N LEU A 241 -37.91 -35.01 -14.60
CA LEU A 241 -37.30 -35.10 -15.92
C LEU A 241 -36.12 -36.06 -15.85
N SER A 242 -36.15 -37.11 -16.67
CA SER A 242 -35.01 -37.99 -16.92
C SER A 242 -34.45 -37.76 -18.32
N THR A 243 -33.36 -38.47 -18.64
CA THR A 243 -32.80 -38.49 -20.00
C THR A 243 -33.80 -39.02 -21.05
N PHE A 244 -34.75 -39.85 -20.66
CA PHE A 244 -35.62 -40.56 -21.60
C PHE A 244 -37.09 -40.14 -21.54
N ALA A 245 -37.57 -39.64 -20.41
CA ALA A 245 -38.99 -39.34 -20.22
C ALA A 245 -39.23 -38.18 -19.24
N LEU A 246 -40.44 -37.64 -19.32
CA LEU A 246 -41.00 -36.68 -18.37
C LEU A 246 -42.13 -37.36 -17.59
N TYR A 247 -42.06 -37.27 -16.27
CA TYR A 247 -43.00 -37.93 -15.36
C TYR A 247 -43.72 -36.89 -14.50
N ARG A 248 -44.99 -37.14 -14.20
CA ARG A 248 -45.70 -36.49 -13.10
C ARG A 248 -46.08 -37.50 -12.05
N PHE A 249 -45.81 -37.17 -10.80
CA PHE A 249 -46.14 -37.96 -9.63
C PHE A 249 -47.05 -37.17 -8.69
N ASP A 250 -47.88 -37.88 -7.93
CA ASP A 250 -48.45 -37.31 -6.73
C ASP A 250 -47.39 -37.17 -5.62
N ARG A 251 -47.75 -36.51 -4.51
CA ARG A 251 -46.87 -36.35 -3.34
C ARG A 251 -46.26 -37.66 -2.82
N ASN A 252 -46.91 -38.80 -2.99
CA ASN A 252 -46.44 -40.09 -2.46
C ASN A 252 -45.52 -40.84 -3.46
N GLY A 253 -45.27 -40.27 -4.63
CA GLY A 253 -44.48 -40.93 -5.68
C GLY A 253 -45.28 -41.89 -6.57
N THR A 254 -46.62 -41.79 -6.57
CA THR A 254 -47.50 -42.55 -7.47
C THR A 254 -47.56 -41.87 -8.83
N LEU A 255 -47.31 -42.61 -9.90
CA LEU A 255 -47.30 -42.09 -11.27
C LEU A 255 -48.69 -41.61 -11.69
N GLN A 256 -48.78 -40.35 -12.13
CA GLN A 256 -49.99 -39.74 -12.69
C GLN A 256 -49.98 -39.85 -14.22
N TRP A 257 -48.90 -39.38 -14.84
CA TRP A 257 -48.67 -39.53 -16.29
C TRP A 257 -47.19 -39.59 -16.60
N ARG A 258 -46.89 -40.13 -17.78
CA ARG A 258 -45.54 -40.23 -18.35
C ARG A 258 -45.58 -39.83 -19.82
N ALA A 259 -44.61 -39.05 -20.27
CA ALA A 259 -44.35 -38.75 -21.68
C ALA A 259 -42.96 -39.28 -22.07
N ASP A 260 -42.89 -40.15 -23.08
CA ASP A 260 -41.65 -40.81 -23.54
C ASP A 260 -40.89 -40.00 -24.61
N SER A 261 -41.52 -38.96 -25.14
CA SER A 261 -40.92 -38.08 -26.14
C SER A 261 -41.45 -36.66 -25.97
N MET A 262 -40.77 -35.71 -26.60
CA MET A 262 -41.26 -34.33 -26.66
C MET A 262 -42.66 -34.29 -27.31
N PRO A 263 -43.65 -33.59 -26.73
CA PRO A 263 -44.97 -33.46 -27.35
C PRO A 263 -44.88 -32.74 -28.70
N ALA A 264 -45.46 -33.34 -29.74
CA ALA A 264 -45.55 -32.73 -31.06
C ALA A 264 -46.30 -31.38 -31.01
N PRO A 265 -45.99 -30.41 -31.90
CA PRO A 265 -45.05 -30.47 -33.03
C PRO A 265 -43.57 -30.27 -32.68
N ALA A 266 -43.20 -30.12 -31.40
CA ALA A 266 -41.78 -30.00 -31.05
C ALA A 266 -41.01 -31.29 -31.39
N ALA A 267 -39.87 -31.15 -32.06
CA ALA A 267 -38.97 -32.24 -32.38
C ALA A 267 -37.87 -32.39 -31.32
N GLY A 268 -37.43 -33.62 -31.06
CA GLY A 268 -36.33 -33.91 -30.14
C GLY A 268 -36.73 -34.85 -28.99
N GLY A 269 -35.73 -35.23 -28.18
CA GLY A 269 -35.92 -36.05 -26.98
C GLY A 269 -35.79 -35.24 -25.70
N PHE A 270 -35.95 -35.89 -24.54
CA PHE A 270 -35.70 -35.24 -23.24
C PHE A 270 -34.21 -35.18 -22.88
N ASN A 271 -33.36 -35.94 -23.57
CA ASN A 271 -31.91 -35.99 -23.37
C ASN A 271 -31.19 -34.67 -23.67
N GLU A 272 -31.78 -33.81 -24.51
CA GLU A 272 -31.28 -32.45 -24.82
C GLU A 272 -31.67 -31.40 -23.78
N ILE A 273 -32.57 -31.71 -22.85
CA ILE A 273 -33.07 -30.75 -21.86
C ILE A 273 -32.09 -30.66 -20.68
N HIS A 274 -31.67 -29.44 -20.38
CA HIS A 274 -30.70 -29.14 -19.33
C HIS A 274 -31.36 -28.58 -18.05
N SER A 275 -32.41 -27.75 -18.20
CA SER A 275 -33.11 -27.13 -17.07
C SER A 275 -34.61 -27.18 -17.24
N MET A 276 -35.33 -27.21 -16.12
CA MET A 276 -36.80 -27.21 -16.06
C MET A 276 -37.29 -26.21 -15.01
N ALA A 277 -38.41 -25.55 -15.26
CA ALA A 277 -39.14 -24.75 -14.27
C ALA A 277 -40.64 -24.90 -14.46
N LEU A 278 -41.40 -24.69 -13.39
CA LEU A 278 -42.85 -24.78 -13.38
C LEU A 278 -43.48 -23.42 -13.09
N ASP A 279 -44.61 -23.15 -13.73
CA ASP A 279 -45.56 -22.11 -13.31
C ASP A 279 -46.85 -22.81 -12.86
N PRO A 280 -46.99 -23.14 -11.56
CA PRO A 280 -48.15 -23.87 -11.06
C PRO A 280 -49.47 -23.12 -11.21
N ALA A 281 -49.43 -21.77 -11.20
CA ALA A 281 -50.66 -20.97 -11.33
C ALA A 281 -51.28 -21.12 -12.72
N ARG A 282 -50.44 -21.36 -13.74
CA ARG A 282 -50.87 -21.51 -15.14
C ARG A 282 -50.75 -22.95 -15.64
N GLY A 283 -50.11 -23.84 -14.89
CA GLY A 283 -49.82 -25.20 -15.29
C GLY A 283 -48.80 -25.28 -16.44
N TYR A 284 -47.86 -24.33 -16.52
CA TYR A 284 -46.80 -24.39 -17.53
C TYR A 284 -45.59 -25.17 -17.04
N ILE A 285 -44.96 -25.87 -17.98
CA ILE A 285 -43.67 -26.53 -17.82
C ILE A 285 -42.72 -25.90 -18.83
N TYR A 286 -41.70 -25.20 -18.33
CA TYR A 286 -40.64 -24.63 -19.15
C TYR A 286 -39.46 -25.58 -19.20
N LEU A 287 -38.98 -25.90 -20.39
CA LEU A 287 -37.84 -26.79 -20.64
C LEU A 287 -36.79 -26.04 -21.45
N VAL A 288 -35.54 -26.03 -20.97
CA VAL A 288 -34.41 -25.41 -21.68
C VAL A 288 -33.60 -26.50 -22.35
N SER A 289 -33.53 -26.44 -23.68
CA SER A 289 -32.67 -27.29 -24.51
C SER A 289 -31.37 -26.55 -24.80
N LEU A 290 -30.26 -27.02 -24.23
CA LEU A 290 -28.95 -26.38 -24.42
C LEU A 290 -28.39 -26.63 -25.82
N THR A 291 -28.51 -27.87 -26.31
CA THR A 291 -28.05 -28.27 -27.65
C THR A 291 -28.98 -27.74 -28.75
N GLY A 292 -30.29 -27.78 -28.51
CA GLY A 292 -31.29 -27.21 -29.42
C GLY A 292 -31.41 -25.69 -29.33
N GLN A 293 -30.69 -25.08 -28.37
CA GLN A 293 -30.71 -23.66 -28.04
C GLN A 293 -32.13 -23.07 -28.05
N ARG A 294 -33.02 -23.56 -27.18
CA ARG A 294 -34.42 -23.11 -27.16
C ARG A 294 -35.05 -23.30 -25.80
N VAL A 295 -36.09 -22.52 -25.54
CA VAL A 295 -36.98 -22.67 -24.38
C VAL A 295 -38.31 -23.19 -24.88
N ILE A 296 -38.72 -24.37 -24.46
CA ILE A 296 -39.98 -25.01 -24.85
C ILE A 296 -40.97 -24.81 -23.70
N ARG A 297 -42.21 -24.44 -24.03
CA ARG A 297 -43.31 -24.33 -23.07
C ARG A 297 -44.34 -25.41 -23.34
N LEU A 298 -44.58 -26.25 -22.34
CA LEU A 298 -45.65 -27.24 -22.32
C LEU A 298 -46.75 -26.80 -21.35
N ILE A 299 -47.96 -27.30 -21.56
CA ILE A 299 -49.10 -27.20 -20.64
C ILE A 299 -49.35 -28.57 -20.03
N ASP A 300 -49.33 -28.63 -18.70
CA ASP A 300 -49.87 -29.75 -17.97
C ASP A 300 -51.41 -29.66 -17.94
N VAL A 301 -52.07 -30.43 -18.80
CA VAL A 301 -53.54 -30.42 -18.97
C VAL A 301 -54.28 -30.99 -17.76
N THR A 302 -53.56 -31.70 -16.89
CA THR A 302 -54.09 -32.31 -15.67
C THR A 302 -54.18 -31.30 -14.52
N GLN A 303 -53.54 -30.12 -14.63
CA GLN A 303 -53.71 -29.05 -13.64
C GLN A 303 -54.96 -28.21 -13.90
N PRO A 304 -55.76 -27.91 -12.86
CA PRO A 304 -56.93 -27.06 -12.97
C PRO A 304 -56.52 -25.58 -13.06
N ALA A 305 -56.13 -25.14 -14.25
CA ALA A 305 -55.81 -23.75 -14.56
C ALA A 305 -56.72 -23.22 -15.67
N GLU A 306 -57.21 -22.00 -15.52
CA GLU A 306 -58.08 -21.36 -16.51
C GLU A 306 -57.29 -21.08 -17.79
N ARG A 307 -57.76 -21.65 -18.91
CA ARG A 307 -57.10 -21.50 -20.21
C ARG A 307 -57.58 -20.24 -20.93
N THR A 308 -56.66 -19.39 -21.35
CA THR A 308 -56.96 -18.20 -22.16
C THR A 308 -57.47 -18.61 -23.55
N LEU A 309 -58.15 -17.68 -24.23
CA LEU A 309 -58.63 -17.92 -25.60
C LEU A 309 -57.46 -18.25 -26.55
N LEU A 310 -56.35 -17.52 -26.42
CA LEU A 310 -55.13 -17.72 -27.20
C LEU A 310 -54.59 -19.14 -27.00
N GLU A 311 -54.45 -19.59 -25.76
CA GLU A 311 -53.93 -20.94 -25.45
C GLU A 311 -54.80 -22.04 -26.05
N ARG A 312 -56.13 -21.95 -25.89
CA ARG A 312 -57.05 -22.94 -26.45
C ARG A 312 -56.88 -23.03 -27.96
N ARG A 313 -56.80 -21.87 -28.62
CA ARG A 313 -56.63 -21.81 -30.07
C ARG A 313 -55.28 -22.34 -30.53
N LEU A 314 -54.20 -22.04 -29.80
CA LEU A 314 -52.86 -22.57 -30.09
C LEU A 314 -52.80 -24.09 -29.92
N LEU A 315 -53.43 -24.64 -28.88
CA LEU A 315 -53.50 -26.10 -28.67
C LEU A 315 -54.25 -26.81 -29.80
N GLU A 316 -55.39 -26.26 -30.25
CA GLU A 316 -56.13 -26.76 -31.41
C GLU A 316 -55.27 -26.72 -32.67
N LEU A 317 -54.59 -25.59 -32.90
CA LEU A 317 -53.80 -25.37 -34.10
C LEU A 317 -52.53 -26.25 -34.11
N ASN A 318 -51.87 -26.43 -32.98
CA ASN A 318 -50.72 -27.33 -32.84
C ASN A 318 -51.11 -28.80 -33.12
N ALA A 319 -52.31 -29.22 -32.72
CA ALA A 319 -52.82 -30.54 -33.04
C ALA A 319 -53.05 -30.71 -34.55
N GLN A 320 -53.57 -29.67 -35.22
CA GLN A 320 -53.74 -29.67 -36.68
C GLN A 320 -52.38 -29.67 -37.41
N ILE A 321 -51.43 -28.84 -36.97
CA ILE A 321 -50.05 -28.81 -37.51
C ILE A 321 -49.38 -30.17 -37.36
N THR A 322 -49.60 -30.86 -36.23
CA THR A 322 -49.06 -32.21 -36.02
C THR A 322 -49.65 -33.22 -37.03
N ALA A 323 -50.93 -33.08 -37.38
CA ALA A 323 -51.59 -33.94 -38.35
C ALA A 323 -51.21 -33.61 -39.80
N ALA A 324 -50.84 -32.35 -40.09
CA ALA A 324 -50.47 -31.85 -41.41
C ALA A 324 -49.26 -30.90 -41.31
N PRO A 325 -48.03 -31.43 -41.08
CA PRO A 325 -46.84 -30.61 -40.82
C PRO A 325 -46.42 -29.75 -42.01
N ASP A 326 -46.75 -30.17 -43.24
CA ASP A 326 -46.41 -29.47 -44.48
C ASP A 326 -47.49 -28.45 -44.92
N ASP A 327 -48.51 -28.20 -44.10
CA ASP A 327 -49.54 -27.20 -44.40
C ASP A 327 -49.14 -25.80 -43.90
N ALA A 328 -48.56 -25.02 -44.82
CA ALA A 328 -48.17 -23.63 -44.57
C ALA A 328 -49.34 -22.76 -44.07
N THR A 329 -50.60 -23.05 -44.43
CA THR A 329 -51.75 -22.23 -44.03
C THR A 329 -52.01 -22.26 -42.51
N LEU A 330 -51.70 -23.39 -41.87
CA LEU A 330 -51.81 -23.53 -40.41
C LEU A 330 -50.73 -22.72 -39.69
N GLN A 331 -49.51 -22.70 -40.22
CA GLN A 331 -48.42 -21.87 -39.68
C GLN A 331 -48.70 -20.37 -39.87
N ILE A 332 -49.32 -19.98 -41.00
CA ILE A 332 -49.79 -18.59 -41.22
C ILE A 332 -50.84 -18.19 -40.17
N GLN A 333 -51.84 -19.03 -39.92
CA GLN A 333 -52.84 -18.77 -38.87
C GLN A 333 -52.18 -18.63 -37.49
N LYS A 334 -51.15 -19.45 -37.21
CA LYS A 334 -50.40 -19.40 -35.96
C LYS A 334 -49.64 -18.08 -35.81
N ALA A 335 -48.99 -17.64 -36.88
CA ALA A 335 -48.27 -16.37 -36.91
C ALA A 335 -49.20 -15.17 -36.71
N GLN A 336 -50.40 -15.20 -37.32
CA GLN A 336 -51.43 -14.17 -37.13
C GLN A 336 -51.93 -14.11 -35.68
N LEU A 337 -52.16 -15.26 -35.03
CA LEU A 337 -52.54 -15.29 -33.62
C LEU A 337 -51.48 -14.66 -32.71
N TYR A 338 -50.20 -14.90 -32.98
CA TYR A 338 -49.12 -14.26 -32.23
C TYR A 338 -49.04 -12.75 -32.49
N ARG A 339 -49.24 -12.32 -33.73
CA ARG A 339 -49.34 -10.89 -34.08
C ARG A 339 -50.43 -10.20 -33.29
N ASP A 340 -51.63 -10.78 -33.26
CA ASP A 340 -52.78 -10.22 -32.55
C ASP A 340 -52.55 -10.18 -31.03
N ALA A 341 -51.75 -11.11 -30.50
CA ALA A 341 -51.31 -11.14 -29.11
C ALA A 341 -50.11 -10.21 -28.82
N GLY A 342 -49.51 -9.60 -29.84
CA GLY A 342 -48.29 -8.79 -29.74
C GLY A 342 -47.01 -9.59 -29.52
N ALA A 343 -47.04 -10.93 -29.56
CA ALA A 343 -45.90 -11.80 -29.26
C ALA A 343 -44.92 -11.91 -30.44
N LEU A 344 -44.16 -10.84 -30.70
CA LEU A 344 -43.32 -10.69 -31.90
C LEU A 344 -42.27 -11.79 -32.09
N ALA A 345 -41.70 -12.30 -30.99
CA ALA A 345 -40.75 -13.41 -31.02
C ALA A 345 -41.41 -14.68 -31.57
N LEU A 346 -42.59 -15.00 -31.06
CA LEU A 346 -43.35 -16.17 -31.48
C LEU A 346 -43.91 -16.00 -32.90
N GLU A 347 -44.33 -14.78 -33.26
CA GLU A 347 -44.74 -14.42 -34.64
C GLU A 347 -43.60 -14.68 -35.63
N ALA A 348 -42.41 -14.12 -35.38
CA ALA A 348 -41.26 -14.29 -36.26
C ALA A 348 -40.89 -15.78 -36.42
N GLN A 349 -40.96 -16.56 -35.33
CA GLN A 349 -40.72 -17.99 -35.44
C GLN A 349 -41.76 -18.69 -36.32
N ALA A 350 -43.04 -18.38 -36.16
CA ALA A 350 -44.10 -18.99 -36.94
C ALA A 350 -43.96 -18.66 -38.43
N TRP A 351 -43.57 -17.43 -38.79
CA TRP A 351 -43.27 -17.07 -40.18
C TRP A 351 -42.04 -17.79 -40.74
N ARG A 352 -40.98 -18.02 -39.94
CA ARG A 352 -39.86 -18.88 -40.36
C ARG A 352 -40.34 -20.30 -40.69
N SER A 353 -41.21 -20.86 -39.87
CA SER A 353 -41.80 -22.18 -40.14
C SER A 353 -42.66 -22.21 -41.40
N VAL A 354 -43.26 -21.09 -41.82
CA VAL A 354 -43.91 -20.99 -43.14
C VAL A 354 -42.87 -21.08 -44.26
N LEU A 355 -41.76 -20.36 -44.15
CA LEU A 355 -40.69 -20.36 -45.16
C LEU A 355 -39.90 -21.68 -45.23
N ASP A 356 -39.84 -22.43 -44.13
CA ASP A 356 -39.29 -23.80 -44.13
C ASP A 356 -40.15 -24.76 -45.00
N ILE A 357 -41.44 -24.48 -45.15
CA ILE A 357 -42.39 -25.26 -45.98
C ILE A 357 -42.48 -24.69 -47.40
N ASP A 358 -42.62 -23.37 -47.53
CA ASP A 358 -42.78 -22.63 -48.78
C ASP A 358 -41.77 -21.48 -48.87
N VAL A 359 -40.60 -21.80 -49.40
CA VAL A 359 -39.43 -20.89 -49.48
C VAL A 359 -39.72 -19.61 -50.28
N PHE A 360 -40.70 -19.63 -51.21
CA PHE A 360 -40.99 -18.50 -52.10
C PHE A 360 -42.22 -17.68 -51.67
N ASN A 361 -42.66 -17.85 -50.42
CA ASN A 361 -43.83 -17.15 -49.91
C ASN A 361 -43.52 -15.68 -49.57
N GLN A 362 -43.75 -14.77 -50.52
CA GLN A 362 -43.45 -13.34 -50.33
C GLN A 362 -44.16 -12.73 -49.11
N GLN A 363 -45.40 -13.15 -48.84
CA GLN A 363 -46.13 -12.66 -47.67
C GLN A 363 -45.42 -13.04 -46.36
N ALA A 364 -44.92 -14.28 -46.27
CA ALA A 364 -44.19 -14.74 -45.11
C ALA A 364 -42.81 -14.08 -44.99
N GLU A 365 -42.11 -13.83 -46.10
CA GLU A 365 -40.86 -13.06 -46.10
C GLU A 365 -41.05 -11.64 -45.55
N ASP A 366 -42.05 -10.92 -46.07
CA ASP A 366 -42.34 -9.54 -45.66
C ASP A 366 -42.80 -9.48 -44.20
N ALA A 367 -43.63 -10.43 -43.77
CA ALA A 367 -44.11 -10.53 -42.40
C ALA A 367 -43.01 -10.93 -41.40
N LEU A 368 -42.13 -11.86 -41.78
CA LEU A 368 -40.95 -12.21 -40.99
C LEU A 368 -40.02 -11.01 -40.83
N ALA A 369 -39.72 -10.32 -41.93
CA ALA A 369 -38.89 -9.12 -41.90
C ALA A 369 -39.52 -8.04 -41.01
N ALA A 370 -40.83 -7.83 -41.09
CA ALA A 370 -41.54 -6.88 -40.23
C ALA A 370 -41.43 -7.25 -38.74
N ALA A 371 -41.69 -8.52 -38.38
CA ALA A 371 -41.61 -8.98 -36.99
C ALA A 371 -40.17 -8.90 -36.43
N GLU A 372 -39.18 -9.35 -37.19
CA GLU A 372 -37.76 -9.21 -36.82
C GLU A 372 -37.34 -7.74 -36.71
N GLY A 373 -37.81 -6.88 -37.61
CA GLY A 373 -37.54 -5.45 -37.61
C GLY A 373 -38.08 -4.76 -36.36
N GLN A 374 -39.30 -5.10 -35.93
CA GLN A 374 -39.89 -4.58 -34.69
C GLN A 374 -39.14 -5.08 -33.45
N LEU A 375 -38.74 -6.36 -33.43
CA LEU A 375 -37.90 -6.93 -32.38
C LEU A 375 -36.58 -6.17 -32.26
N MET A 376 -35.87 -5.98 -33.37
CA MET A 376 -34.61 -5.23 -33.40
C MET A 376 -34.80 -3.77 -33.00
N LEU A 377 -35.92 -3.15 -33.37
CA LEU A 377 -36.24 -1.78 -32.96
C LEU A 377 -36.41 -1.67 -31.44
N ALA A 378 -37.19 -2.56 -30.84
CA ALA A 378 -37.36 -2.60 -29.38
C ALA A 378 -36.02 -2.81 -28.64
N GLN A 379 -35.11 -3.60 -29.23
CA GLN A 379 -33.75 -3.79 -28.71
C GLN A 379 -32.89 -2.53 -28.85
N ALA A 380 -32.95 -1.87 -30.01
CA ALA A 380 -32.25 -0.62 -30.28
C ALA A 380 -32.68 0.49 -29.32
N ASP A 381 -33.99 0.60 -29.02
CA ASP A 381 -34.51 1.59 -28.08
C ASP A 381 -33.97 1.40 -26.65
N ARG A 382 -33.93 0.15 -26.16
CA ARG A 382 -33.36 -0.16 -24.84
C ARG A 382 -31.87 0.17 -24.80
N SER A 383 -31.13 -0.22 -25.83
CA SER A 383 -29.69 0.06 -25.95
C SER A 383 -29.40 1.56 -26.12
N GLY A 384 -30.27 2.30 -26.80
CA GLY A 384 -30.19 3.76 -26.99
C GLY A 384 -30.38 4.52 -25.68
N ARG A 385 -31.42 4.18 -24.89
CA ARG A 385 -31.60 4.76 -23.55
C ARG A 385 -30.37 4.53 -22.66
N ARG A 386 -29.79 3.32 -22.72
CA ARG A 386 -28.58 3.00 -21.96
C ARG A 386 -27.36 3.78 -22.44
N THR A 387 -27.18 3.91 -23.75
CA THR A 387 -26.11 4.71 -24.36
C THR A 387 -26.13 6.14 -23.84
N LEU A 388 -27.31 6.78 -23.84
CA LEU A 388 -27.47 8.15 -23.35
C LEU A 388 -27.25 8.25 -21.85
N GLN A 389 -27.80 7.32 -21.06
CA GLN A 389 -27.58 7.28 -19.62
C GLN A 389 -26.09 7.13 -19.29
N LEU A 390 -25.37 6.22 -19.92
CA LEU A 390 -23.94 6.00 -19.66
C LEU A 390 -23.10 7.21 -20.09
N ALA A 391 -23.45 7.85 -21.21
CA ALA A 391 -22.80 9.07 -21.67
C ALA A 391 -22.99 10.24 -20.70
N GLN A 392 -24.15 10.30 -20.01
CA GLN A 392 -24.45 11.30 -18.99
C GLN A 392 -23.79 11.00 -17.64
N ASP A 393 -23.86 9.77 -17.17
CA ASP A 393 -23.43 9.36 -15.83
C ASP A 393 -21.90 9.22 -15.71
N VAL A 394 -21.25 8.73 -16.78
CA VAL A 394 -19.81 8.38 -16.76
C VAL A 394 -19.03 9.18 -17.81
N GLY A 395 -19.60 9.35 -18.99
CA GLY A 395 -19.01 10.14 -20.07
C GLY A 395 -19.13 9.47 -21.45
N PRO A 396 -19.02 10.26 -22.54
CA PRO A 396 -19.25 9.79 -23.90
C PRO A 396 -18.27 8.68 -24.33
N GLU A 397 -17.04 8.70 -23.81
CA GLU A 397 -16.03 7.66 -24.10
C GLU A 397 -16.46 6.27 -23.62
N SER A 398 -16.94 6.16 -22.39
CA SER A 398 -17.43 4.91 -21.82
C SER A 398 -18.65 4.37 -22.58
N ALA A 399 -19.42 5.26 -23.23
CA ALA A 399 -20.61 4.92 -23.98
C ALA A 399 -20.37 4.62 -25.47
N ARG A 400 -19.18 4.87 -26.03
CA ARG A 400 -18.90 4.70 -27.47
C ARG A 400 -19.17 3.30 -28.01
N ALA A 401 -18.78 2.26 -27.27
CA ALA A 401 -18.96 0.88 -27.72
C ALA A 401 -20.45 0.52 -27.86
N ILE A 402 -21.25 0.86 -26.85
CA ILE A 402 -22.70 0.60 -26.84
C ILE A 402 -23.40 1.48 -27.88
N HIS A 403 -22.96 2.73 -28.06
CA HIS A 403 -23.47 3.61 -29.11
C HIS A 403 -23.32 2.98 -30.50
N SER A 404 -22.12 2.47 -30.83
CA SER A 404 -21.84 1.83 -32.12
C SER A 404 -22.77 0.64 -32.39
N ILE A 405 -22.93 -0.26 -31.41
CA ILE A 405 -23.85 -1.41 -31.49
C ILE A 405 -25.30 -0.93 -31.68
N THR A 406 -25.70 0.11 -30.97
CA THR A 406 -27.06 0.67 -31.05
C THR A 406 -27.37 1.22 -32.43
N LEU A 407 -26.43 1.95 -33.06
CA LEU A 407 -26.61 2.45 -34.42
C LEU A 407 -26.82 1.31 -35.41
N GLN A 408 -25.99 0.26 -35.32
CA GLN A 408 -26.08 -0.91 -36.19
C GLN A 408 -27.45 -1.61 -36.05
N LEU A 409 -28.00 -1.68 -34.83
CA LEU A 409 -29.32 -2.27 -34.60
C LEU A 409 -30.45 -1.45 -35.20
N TYR A 410 -30.45 -0.12 -35.02
CA TYR A 410 -31.42 0.75 -35.68
C TYR A 410 -31.36 0.59 -37.21
N GLU A 411 -30.17 0.57 -37.79
CA GLU A 411 -29.98 0.41 -39.24
C GLU A 411 -30.52 -0.95 -39.74
N GLN A 412 -30.26 -2.03 -39.01
CA GLN A 412 -30.79 -3.37 -39.34
C GLN A 412 -32.32 -3.45 -39.16
N ALA A 413 -32.87 -2.82 -38.12
CA ALA A 413 -34.31 -2.73 -37.88
C ALA A 413 -35.00 -1.96 -39.02
N ILE A 414 -34.50 -0.77 -39.36
CA ILE A 414 -35.02 0.08 -40.44
C ILE A 414 -35.00 -0.65 -41.78
N ALA A 415 -33.93 -1.40 -42.07
CA ALA A 415 -33.80 -2.16 -43.31
C ALA A 415 -34.87 -3.26 -43.45
N ARG A 416 -35.32 -3.83 -42.33
CA ARG A 416 -36.33 -4.90 -42.24
C ARG A 416 -37.77 -4.38 -42.17
N LEU A 417 -37.99 -3.19 -41.63
CA LEU A 417 -39.32 -2.55 -41.51
C LEU A 417 -39.90 -1.99 -42.83
N ARG A 418 -39.43 -2.42 -44.00
CA ARG A 418 -39.90 -1.89 -45.31
C ARG A 418 -41.40 -2.07 -45.53
N ALA A 419 -41.97 -3.17 -45.03
CA ALA A 419 -43.40 -3.47 -45.11
C ALA A 419 -44.25 -2.62 -44.13
N LEU A 420 -43.62 -1.86 -43.22
CA LEU A 420 -44.29 -1.02 -42.21
C LEU A 420 -43.74 0.43 -42.28
N PRO A 421 -44.16 1.23 -43.27
CA PRO A 421 -43.55 2.53 -43.57
C PRO A 421 -43.61 3.53 -42.40
N GLU A 422 -44.67 3.50 -41.61
CA GLU A 422 -44.83 4.39 -40.45
C GLU A 422 -43.80 4.06 -39.36
N GLN A 423 -43.65 2.78 -39.00
CA GLN A 423 -42.66 2.34 -38.02
C GLN A 423 -41.23 2.58 -38.52
N GLN A 424 -40.98 2.34 -39.81
CA GLN A 424 -39.68 2.65 -40.43
C GLN A 424 -39.34 4.15 -40.32
N ARG A 425 -40.34 5.02 -40.51
CA ARG A 425 -40.17 6.48 -40.36
C ARG A 425 -39.88 6.86 -38.91
N LEU A 426 -40.60 6.29 -37.94
CA LEU A 426 -40.37 6.53 -36.51
C LEU A 426 -38.97 6.07 -36.07
N ALA A 427 -38.56 4.86 -36.47
CA ALA A 427 -37.23 4.34 -36.17
C ALA A 427 -36.10 5.23 -36.71
N ARG A 428 -36.27 5.83 -37.90
CA ARG A 428 -35.31 6.81 -38.43
C ARG A 428 -35.25 8.09 -37.60
N GLN A 429 -36.39 8.56 -37.09
CA GLN A 429 -36.44 9.74 -36.22
C GLN A 429 -35.75 9.47 -34.88
N GLU A 430 -35.96 8.29 -34.30
CA GLU A 430 -35.31 7.88 -33.05
C GLU A 430 -33.81 7.70 -33.20
N LEU A 431 -33.35 7.09 -34.30
CA LEU A 431 -31.93 6.99 -34.64
C LEU A 431 -31.27 8.37 -34.74
N GLU A 432 -31.92 9.32 -35.41
CA GLU A 432 -31.38 10.68 -35.57
C GLU A 432 -31.38 11.45 -34.24
N ALA A 433 -32.41 11.26 -33.42
CA ALA A 433 -32.47 11.83 -32.07
C ALA A 433 -31.35 11.29 -31.18
N LEU A 434 -31.09 9.97 -31.23
CA LEU A 434 -29.97 9.34 -30.52
C LEU A 434 -28.63 9.91 -30.99
N ARG A 435 -28.39 10.00 -32.30
CA ARG A 435 -27.16 10.57 -32.88
C ARG A 435 -26.94 12.00 -32.42
N SER A 436 -27.98 12.83 -32.55
CA SER A 436 -27.93 14.25 -32.17
C SER A 436 -27.63 14.44 -30.69
N GLU A 437 -28.29 13.67 -29.83
CA GLU A 437 -28.12 13.75 -28.38
C GLU A 437 -26.73 13.22 -27.95
N PHE A 438 -26.28 12.10 -28.53
CA PHE A 438 -24.94 11.58 -28.25
C PHE A 438 -23.84 12.51 -28.76
N GLU A 439 -24.01 13.14 -29.93
CA GLU A 439 -23.10 14.17 -30.43
C GLU A 439 -23.07 15.36 -29.48
N ARG A 440 -24.24 15.83 -28.99
CA ARG A 440 -24.32 16.91 -27.98
C ARG A 440 -23.53 16.56 -26.71
N LEU A 441 -23.66 15.33 -26.22
CA LEU A 441 -22.92 14.84 -25.04
C LEU A 441 -21.43 14.60 -25.33
N SER A 442 -21.07 14.32 -26.59
CA SER A 442 -19.71 14.08 -27.06
C SER A 442 -18.97 15.34 -27.47
N ARG A 443 -19.68 16.47 -27.68
CA ARG A 443 -19.04 17.75 -27.96
C ARG A 443 -18.14 18.08 -26.78
N PRO A 444 -16.85 18.36 -27.03
CA PRO A 444 -15.98 18.83 -25.98
C PRO A 444 -16.64 20.09 -25.39
N GLN A 445 -17.11 20.00 -24.15
CA GLN A 445 -17.25 21.19 -23.34
C GLN A 445 -15.86 21.85 -23.35
N PRO A 446 -15.74 23.18 -23.48
CA PRO A 446 -14.47 23.83 -23.31
C PRO A 446 -13.99 23.48 -21.90
N GLN A 447 -13.13 22.47 -21.81
CA GLN A 447 -12.46 22.15 -20.57
C GLN A 447 -11.60 23.39 -20.30
N PRO A 448 -11.82 24.07 -19.16
CA PRO A 448 -10.91 25.12 -18.78
C PRO A 448 -9.51 24.51 -18.79
N ARG A 449 -8.56 25.15 -19.48
CA ARG A 449 -7.19 24.63 -19.55
C ARG A 449 -6.73 24.45 -18.10
N PRO A 450 -6.36 23.23 -17.68
CA PRO A 450 -5.89 23.02 -16.32
C PRO A 450 -4.69 23.94 -16.09
N PRO A 451 -4.48 24.42 -14.85
CA PRO A 451 -3.29 25.18 -14.52
C PRO A 451 -2.03 24.43 -15.00
N ARG A 452 -1.09 25.15 -15.61
CA ARG A 452 0.18 24.56 -16.06
C ARG A 452 1.06 24.35 -14.83
N LEU A 453 1.57 23.13 -14.68
CA LEU A 453 2.46 22.73 -13.59
C LEU A 453 3.87 22.51 -14.16
N GLU A 454 4.85 23.25 -13.65
CA GLU A 454 6.26 23.10 -14.00
C GLU A 454 7.08 22.87 -12.72
N THR A 455 7.74 21.72 -12.64
CA THR A 455 8.52 21.28 -11.48
C THR A 455 9.95 21.81 -11.53
N ALA A 456 10.43 22.37 -10.42
CA ALA A 456 11.81 22.81 -10.26
C ALA A 456 12.43 22.20 -8.99
N GLY A 457 13.66 21.69 -9.11
CA GLY A 457 14.46 21.24 -7.96
C GLY A 457 14.16 19.84 -7.41
N ALA A 458 13.49 18.96 -8.16
CA ALA A 458 13.09 17.63 -7.68
C ALA A 458 13.52 16.49 -8.61
N THR A 459 14.73 16.53 -9.17
CA THR A 459 15.23 15.45 -10.06
C THR A 459 15.79 14.28 -9.29
N ASP A 460 16.38 14.53 -8.11
CA ASP A 460 17.12 13.57 -7.32
C ASP A 460 16.63 13.58 -5.88
N VAL A 461 16.31 12.39 -5.37
CA VAL A 461 15.81 12.20 -4.01
C VAL A 461 16.80 11.32 -3.27
N PHE A 462 17.37 11.83 -2.18
CA PHE A 462 18.42 11.17 -1.42
C PHE A 462 17.87 10.56 -0.14
N PRO A 463 17.79 9.22 0.01
CA PRO A 463 17.29 8.59 1.23
C PRO A 463 18.09 9.00 2.49
N ALA A 464 19.37 9.36 2.34
CA ALA A 464 20.19 9.91 3.42
C ALA A 464 19.56 11.14 4.10
N LEU A 465 18.76 11.92 3.35
CA LEU A 465 18.09 13.13 3.82
C LEU A 465 16.61 12.88 4.23
N ILE A 466 16.20 11.63 4.47
CA ILE A 466 14.83 11.24 4.85
C ILE A 466 14.21 12.08 5.97
N ARG A 467 15.00 12.48 6.98
CA ARG A 467 14.52 13.32 8.08
C ARG A 467 14.45 14.81 7.71
N HIS A 468 15.35 15.29 6.86
CA HIS A 468 15.36 16.67 6.37
C HIS A 468 14.09 16.99 5.57
N TYR A 469 13.66 16.06 4.71
CA TYR A 469 12.45 16.20 3.88
C TYR A 469 11.13 16.29 4.67
N ARG A 470 11.15 16.02 5.98
CA ARG A 470 9.96 16.18 6.85
C ARG A 470 9.61 17.65 7.08
N GLU A 471 10.63 18.51 7.08
CA GLU A 471 10.48 19.93 7.42
C GLU A 471 10.79 20.82 6.20
N HIS A 472 11.56 20.31 5.25
CA HIS A 472 12.01 21.06 4.08
C HIS A 472 11.40 20.47 2.80
N PRO A 473 10.95 21.32 1.86
CA PRO A 473 10.43 20.83 0.59
C PRO A 473 11.55 20.20 -0.25
N LEU A 474 11.20 19.14 -0.98
CA LEU A 474 12.09 18.51 -1.96
C LEU A 474 12.42 19.48 -3.09
N GLY A 475 11.45 20.30 -3.48
CA GLY A 475 11.58 21.29 -4.55
C GLY A 475 10.39 22.23 -4.58
N SER A 476 10.04 22.72 -5.77
CA SER A 476 8.87 23.58 -5.94
C SER A 476 8.15 23.31 -7.26
N VAL A 477 6.88 23.71 -7.31
CA VAL A 477 6.06 23.65 -8.51
C VAL A 477 5.54 25.04 -8.84
N SER A 478 5.91 25.52 -10.02
CA SER A 478 5.33 26.72 -10.61
C SER A 478 3.97 26.38 -11.19
N VAL A 479 2.94 27.00 -10.64
CA VAL A 479 1.53 26.86 -11.04
C VAL A 479 1.13 28.12 -11.79
N THR A 480 0.81 28.00 -13.09
CA THR A 480 0.33 29.11 -13.91
C THR A 480 -1.16 28.93 -14.23
N ASN A 481 -1.99 29.89 -13.86
CA ASN A 481 -3.42 29.86 -14.18
C ASN A 481 -3.64 30.11 -15.69
N GLN A 482 -4.00 29.06 -16.43
CA GLN A 482 -4.28 29.13 -17.87
C GLN A 482 -5.78 29.34 -18.18
N GLN A 483 -6.61 29.55 -17.16
CA GLN A 483 -8.04 29.77 -17.30
C GLN A 483 -8.35 31.25 -17.52
N ASP A 484 -9.57 31.52 -18.00
CA ASP A 484 -10.12 32.86 -18.20
C ASP A 484 -10.66 33.49 -16.90
N ARG A 485 -10.62 32.74 -15.80
CA ARG A 485 -11.20 33.07 -14.49
C ARG A 485 -10.23 32.75 -13.35
N PRO A 486 -10.37 33.38 -12.16
CA PRO A 486 -9.54 33.07 -11.02
C PRO A 486 -9.77 31.65 -10.51
N ILE A 487 -8.69 31.02 -10.04
CA ILE A 487 -8.73 29.76 -9.31
C ILE A 487 -8.44 30.03 -7.83
N GLU A 488 -9.14 29.33 -6.94
CA GLU A 488 -9.13 29.60 -5.48
C GLU A 488 -8.88 28.32 -4.68
N HIS A 489 -8.42 28.45 -3.43
CA HIS A 489 -8.15 27.33 -2.51
C HIS A 489 -7.17 26.29 -3.07
N LEU A 490 -6.01 26.73 -3.55
CA LEU A 490 -5.02 25.86 -4.18
C LEU A 490 -4.17 25.15 -3.11
N THR A 491 -4.01 23.83 -3.24
CA THR A 491 -3.12 23.01 -2.42
C THR A 491 -2.42 21.97 -3.28
N LEU A 492 -1.11 21.79 -3.07
CA LEU A 492 -0.29 20.83 -3.80
C LEU A 492 -0.02 19.59 -2.94
N THR A 493 -0.15 18.40 -3.52
CA THR A 493 0.24 17.13 -2.91
C THR A 493 1.12 16.34 -3.85
N ALA A 494 2.03 15.53 -3.32
CA ALA A 494 2.88 14.65 -4.12
C ALA A 494 2.92 13.24 -3.52
N GLY A 495 2.89 12.24 -4.39
CA GLY A 495 2.97 10.82 -4.03
C GLY A 495 3.96 10.09 -4.93
N MET A 496 4.76 9.19 -4.35
CA MET A 496 5.69 8.33 -5.07
C MET A 496 5.87 7.00 -4.32
N ARG A 497 6.41 5.98 -5.00
CA ARG A 497 6.86 4.76 -4.34
C ARG A 497 7.96 5.11 -3.32
N TYR A 498 7.97 4.44 -2.16
CA TYR A 498 8.87 4.71 -1.03
C TYR A 498 8.62 6.05 -0.29
N ALA A 499 7.43 6.62 -0.46
CA ALA A 499 6.96 7.76 0.32
C ALA A 499 5.62 7.44 1.00
N ASP A 500 5.48 7.89 2.24
CA ASP A 500 4.22 7.96 2.95
C ASP A 500 3.38 9.16 2.45
N PRO A 501 2.06 9.19 2.71
CA PRO A 501 1.23 10.35 2.38
C PRO A 501 1.74 11.62 3.05
N ALA A 502 2.25 12.57 2.25
CA ALA A 502 2.75 13.85 2.72
C ALA A 502 1.60 14.85 2.97
N PRO A 503 1.76 15.78 3.94
CA PRO A 503 0.81 16.88 4.09
C PRO A 503 0.80 17.75 2.82
N ALA A 504 -0.37 18.30 2.51
CA ALA A 504 -0.50 19.25 1.41
C ALA A 504 0.33 20.53 1.67
N SER A 505 0.74 21.21 0.60
CA SER A 505 1.38 22.52 0.70
C SER A 505 0.51 23.51 1.48
N ALA A 506 1.14 24.57 2.02
CA ALA A 506 0.39 25.69 2.57
C ALA A 506 -0.64 26.18 1.52
N PRO A 507 -1.91 26.39 1.91
CA PRO A 507 -2.96 26.73 0.96
C PRO A 507 -2.75 28.13 0.39
N LEU A 508 -2.82 28.25 -0.93
CA LEU A 508 -2.85 29.54 -1.62
C LEU A 508 -4.30 29.93 -1.87
N ALA A 509 -4.69 31.11 -1.40
CA ALA A 509 -6.09 31.53 -1.42
C ALA A 509 -6.65 31.70 -2.85
N ARG A 510 -5.87 32.32 -3.75
CA ARG A 510 -6.34 32.71 -5.08
C ARG A 510 -5.19 32.96 -6.06
N LEU A 511 -5.43 32.66 -7.34
CA LEU A 511 -4.54 32.98 -8.46
C LEU A 511 -5.38 33.47 -9.65
N ASN A 512 -5.15 34.71 -10.12
CA ASN A 512 -5.91 35.30 -11.23
C ASN A 512 -5.47 34.76 -12.60
N PRO A 513 -6.26 34.95 -13.67
CA PRO A 513 -5.88 34.53 -15.02
C PRO A 513 -4.49 35.03 -15.45
N GLY A 514 -3.64 34.11 -15.92
CA GLY A 514 -2.29 34.40 -16.37
C GLY A 514 -1.24 34.59 -15.26
N GLU A 515 -1.63 34.64 -13.98
CA GLU A 515 -0.69 34.70 -12.87
C GLU A 515 -0.01 33.35 -12.62
N THR A 516 1.22 33.42 -12.11
CA THR A 516 2.01 32.27 -11.70
C THR A 516 2.33 32.36 -10.21
N ALA A 517 2.15 31.25 -9.49
CA ALA A 517 2.59 31.11 -8.10
C ALA A 517 3.52 29.90 -7.96
N VAL A 518 4.47 29.99 -7.03
CA VAL A 518 5.40 28.88 -6.72
C VAL A 518 4.96 28.25 -5.41
N LEU A 519 4.63 26.96 -5.45
CA LEU A 519 4.25 26.18 -4.26
C LEU A 519 5.37 25.21 -3.88
N PRO A 520 5.68 25.07 -2.58
CA PRO A 520 6.68 24.11 -2.12
C PRO A 520 6.20 22.68 -2.31
N LEU A 521 7.08 21.80 -2.80
CA LEU A 521 6.81 20.40 -3.04
C LEU A 521 7.36 19.55 -1.89
N HIS A 522 6.47 19.04 -1.03
CA HIS A 522 6.85 18.18 0.08
C HIS A 522 6.68 16.70 -0.27
N VAL A 523 7.65 15.88 0.15
CA VAL A 523 7.62 14.41 0.04
C VAL A 523 8.04 13.84 1.38
N LEU A 524 7.26 12.89 1.91
CA LEU A 524 7.58 12.21 3.15
C LEU A 524 8.12 10.82 2.84
N LEU A 525 9.44 10.67 2.76
CA LEU A 525 10.05 9.36 2.49
C LEU A 525 9.73 8.37 3.63
N SER A 526 9.36 7.15 3.25
CA SER A 526 9.07 6.06 4.17
C SER A 526 10.37 5.33 4.55
N PRO A 527 10.43 4.58 5.68
CA PRO A 527 11.61 3.84 6.08
C PRO A 527 12.13 2.84 5.03
N GLU A 528 11.25 2.34 4.16
CA GLU A 528 11.59 1.47 3.03
C GLU A 528 12.55 2.12 2.03
N ALA A 529 12.56 3.46 1.91
CA ALA A 529 13.53 4.17 1.07
C ALA A 529 14.98 3.88 1.48
N LEU A 530 15.22 3.57 2.76
CA LEU A 530 16.54 3.22 3.29
C LEU A 530 17.03 1.84 2.84
N THR A 531 16.18 1.03 2.21
CA THR A 531 16.56 -0.29 1.67
C THR A 531 17.10 -0.21 0.24
N VAL A 532 16.97 0.94 -0.43
CA VAL A 532 17.40 1.13 -1.81
C VAL A 532 18.93 1.12 -1.89
N GLN A 533 19.48 0.16 -2.63
CA GLN A 533 20.93 -0.02 -2.84
C GLN A 533 21.42 0.48 -4.19
N GLU A 534 20.52 0.68 -5.15
CA GLU A 534 20.80 1.10 -6.53
C GLU A 534 19.98 2.34 -6.88
N ASP A 535 20.50 3.18 -7.77
CA ASP A 535 19.76 4.33 -8.29
C ASP A 535 18.59 3.87 -9.16
N ILE A 536 17.37 4.23 -8.79
CA ILE A 536 16.15 3.80 -9.49
C ILE A 536 15.27 4.98 -9.91
N PRO A 537 14.75 4.99 -11.16
CA PRO A 537 13.76 5.96 -11.57
C PRO A 537 12.41 5.63 -10.91
N VAL A 538 11.80 6.61 -10.26
CA VAL A 538 10.50 6.50 -9.60
C VAL A 538 9.57 7.57 -10.17
N ALA A 539 8.36 7.17 -10.56
CA ALA A 539 7.32 8.12 -10.94
C ALA A 539 6.76 8.81 -9.69
N MET A 540 6.85 10.13 -9.67
CA MET A 540 6.25 11.00 -8.67
C MET A 540 5.03 11.69 -9.29
N GLN A 541 3.87 11.38 -8.74
CA GLN A 541 2.60 11.99 -9.11
C GLN A 541 2.39 13.25 -8.28
N ILE A 542 2.21 14.38 -8.95
CA ILE A 542 1.99 15.69 -8.35
C ILE A 542 0.56 16.11 -8.68
N GLU A 543 -0.20 16.44 -7.66
CA GLU A 543 -1.59 16.84 -7.77
C GLU A 543 -1.78 18.24 -7.19
N LEU A 544 -2.34 19.13 -8.01
CA LEU A 544 -2.84 20.42 -7.58
C LEU A 544 -4.35 20.31 -7.40
N HIS A 545 -4.82 20.43 -6.16
CA HIS A 545 -6.23 20.59 -5.85
C HIS A 545 -6.56 22.08 -5.82
N TYR A 546 -7.60 22.50 -6.51
CA TYR A 546 -8.03 23.90 -6.59
C TYR A 546 -9.52 23.99 -6.84
N SER A 547 -10.10 25.16 -6.69
CA SER A 547 -11.52 25.41 -6.96
C SER A 547 -11.73 26.50 -7.99
N VAL A 548 -12.79 26.34 -8.78
CA VAL A 548 -13.22 27.27 -9.82
C VAL A 548 -14.71 27.50 -9.64
N ASP A 549 -15.12 28.74 -9.40
CA ASP A 549 -16.52 29.09 -9.12
C ASP A 549 -17.14 28.22 -8.00
N GLY A 550 -16.36 27.91 -6.96
CA GLY A 550 -16.77 27.08 -5.83
C GLY A 550 -16.79 25.57 -6.08
N ARG A 551 -16.42 25.09 -7.28
CA ARG A 551 -16.31 23.65 -7.60
C ARG A 551 -14.86 23.19 -7.51
N GLN A 552 -14.62 22.12 -6.76
CA GLN A 552 -13.30 21.50 -6.63
C GLN A 552 -12.89 20.82 -7.95
N GLN A 553 -11.61 20.95 -8.30
CA GLN A 553 -10.94 20.38 -9.45
C GLN A 553 -9.52 19.93 -9.06
N THR A 554 -8.97 19.00 -9.83
CA THR A 554 -7.60 18.52 -9.65
C THR A 554 -6.87 18.55 -10.98
N ALA A 555 -5.68 19.15 -10.99
CA ALA A 555 -4.74 19.03 -12.09
C ALA A 555 -3.60 18.11 -11.67
N THR A 556 -3.17 17.22 -12.56
CA THR A 556 -2.15 16.21 -12.26
C THR A 556 -1.01 16.29 -13.26
N THR A 557 0.21 16.18 -12.77
CA THR A 557 1.41 15.96 -13.59
C THR A 557 2.24 14.85 -12.97
N THR A 558 2.98 14.13 -13.82
CA THR A 558 3.87 13.06 -13.36
C THR A 558 5.29 13.43 -13.76
N GLN A 559 6.19 13.44 -12.78
CA GLN A 559 7.61 13.63 -13.00
C GLN A 559 8.35 12.33 -12.65
N VAL A 560 9.30 11.92 -13.48
CA VAL A 560 10.22 10.85 -13.11
C VAL A 560 11.37 11.46 -12.32
N VAL A 561 11.60 10.96 -11.11
CA VAL A 561 12.70 11.35 -10.23
C VAL A 561 13.62 10.17 -10.01
N THR A 562 14.91 10.41 -9.79
CA THR A 562 15.86 9.36 -9.42
C THR A 562 15.88 9.25 -7.90
N LEU A 563 15.37 8.13 -7.37
CA LEU A 563 15.60 7.77 -5.98
C LEU A 563 17.00 7.16 -5.89
N ARG A 564 17.93 7.92 -5.29
CA ARG A 564 19.34 7.53 -5.18
C ARG A 564 19.52 6.42 -4.16
N ARG A 565 20.61 5.67 -4.26
CA ARG A 565 20.98 4.69 -3.23
C ARG A 565 21.16 5.36 -1.86
N ASN A 566 20.94 4.59 -0.79
CA ASN A 566 20.94 5.12 0.57
C ASN A 566 22.30 5.64 1.06
N THR A 567 23.39 5.32 0.35
CA THR A 567 24.74 5.83 0.60
C THR A 567 25.11 7.06 -0.24
N SER A 568 24.21 7.57 -1.08
CA SER A 568 24.52 8.73 -1.93
C SER A 568 24.39 10.05 -1.18
N LEU A 569 25.38 10.92 -1.38
CA LEU A 569 25.43 12.29 -0.86
C LEU A 569 25.67 13.27 -2.03
N TYR A 570 25.08 14.46 -1.95
CA TYR A 570 25.30 15.53 -2.92
C TYR A 570 25.96 16.73 -2.22
N TRP A 571 27.11 17.17 -2.71
CA TRP A 571 28.00 18.14 -2.05
C TRP A 571 27.72 19.61 -2.43
N ASP A 572 26.46 20.04 -2.32
CA ASP A 572 26.05 21.45 -2.38
C ASP A 572 26.08 22.15 -1.00
N ASP A 573 26.01 21.37 0.08
CA ASP A 573 26.18 21.80 1.46
C ASP A 573 26.96 20.73 2.24
N SER A 574 28.17 21.08 2.68
CA SER A 574 29.07 20.22 3.47
C SER A 574 28.41 19.70 4.75
N GLY A 575 27.44 20.42 5.31
CA GLY A 575 26.70 20.01 6.51
C GLY A 575 25.85 18.75 6.31
N LYS A 576 25.52 18.38 5.07
CA LYS A 576 24.76 17.16 4.77
C LYS A 576 25.48 15.87 5.22
N LEU A 577 26.81 15.90 5.37
CA LEU A 577 27.56 14.78 5.96
C LEU A 577 27.07 14.42 7.37
N ALA A 578 26.46 15.36 8.10
CA ALA A 578 25.87 15.11 9.41
C ALA A 578 24.77 14.03 9.38
N SER A 579 24.10 13.79 8.25
CA SER A 579 23.12 12.70 8.13
C SER A 579 23.78 11.31 8.21
N PHE A 580 25.07 11.20 7.89
CA PHE A 580 25.86 9.97 7.95
C PHE A 580 26.57 9.76 9.28
N ILE A 581 26.61 10.77 10.15
CA ILE A 581 27.13 10.66 11.52
C ILE A 581 26.06 10.01 12.39
N THR A 582 26.26 8.75 12.80
CA THR A 582 25.25 7.91 13.48
C THR A 582 25.70 7.49 14.89
N PRO A 583 25.70 8.39 15.89
CA PRO A 583 26.19 8.08 17.24
C PRO A 583 25.29 7.14 18.04
N ASN A 584 24.01 7.06 17.68
CA ASN A 584 23.03 6.17 18.33
C ASN A 584 22.98 4.77 17.70
N ASP A 585 23.88 4.49 16.76
CA ASP A 585 24.05 3.16 16.20
C ASP A 585 24.66 2.22 17.24
N GLN A 586 24.08 1.03 17.43
CA GLN A 586 24.53 0.09 18.46
C GLN A 586 25.99 -0.33 18.27
N ILE A 587 26.41 -0.62 17.03
CA ILE A 587 27.79 -1.06 16.74
C ILE A 587 28.78 0.07 17.04
N VAL A 588 28.44 1.29 16.62
CA VAL A 588 29.27 2.49 16.88
C VAL A 588 29.35 2.76 18.38
N SER A 589 28.21 2.75 19.08
CA SER A 589 28.16 3.03 20.51
C SER A 589 28.93 2.01 21.33
N ASP A 590 28.79 0.71 21.02
CA ASP A 590 29.52 -0.36 21.71
C ASP A 590 31.03 -0.25 21.50
N PHE A 591 31.48 0.04 20.27
CA PHE A 591 32.89 0.25 19.98
C PHE A 591 33.45 1.46 20.74
N ALA A 592 32.75 2.59 20.70
CA ALA A 592 33.16 3.82 21.38
C ALA A 592 33.27 3.63 22.89
N LEU A 593 32.28 2.98 23.51
CA LEU A 593 32.28 2.69 24.94
C LEU A 593 33.38 1.69 25.33
N HIS A 594 33.65 0.69 24.50
CA HIS A 594 34.73 -0.26 24.73
C HIS A 594 36.09 0.45 24.71
N ALA A 595 36.38 1.26 23.68
CA ALA A 595 37.60 2.04 23.56
C ALA A 595 37.78 3.00 24.75
N ALA A 596 36.73 3.76 25.10
CA ALA A 596 36.78 4.71 26.19
C ALA A 596 37.02 4.05 27.57
N ARG A 597 36.45 2.86 27.82
CA ARG A 597 36.67 2.11 29.08
C ARG A 597 38.08 1.54 29.17
N SER A 598 38.59 0.96 28.08
CA SER A 598 39.91 0.33 28.04
C SER A 598 41.06 1.33 28.27
N ALA A 599 40.84 2.62 28.00
CA ALA A 599 41.83 3.67 28.16
C ALA A 599 41.91 4.30 29.56
N ALA A 600 40.95 4.02 30.46
CA ALA A 600 40.87 4.71 31.75
C ALA A 600 42.18 4.64 32.58
N ASP A 601 42.83 3.47 32.60
CA ASP A 601 44.10 3.25 33.33
C ASP A 601 45.34 3.80 32.61
N HIS A 602 45.20 4.25 31.37
CA HIS A 602 46.29 4.67 30.49
C HIS A 602 46.17 6.13 30.04
N ALA A 603 45.17 6.87 30.54
CA ALA A 603 44.94 8.26 30.19
C ALA A 603 46.17 9.12 30.54
N SER A 604 46.56 10.00 29.61
CA SER A 604 47.62 10.97 29.87
C SER A 604 47.12 12.07 30.81
N PRO A 605 47.84 12.40 31.89
CA PRO A 605 47.45 13.49 32.79
C PRO A 605 47.57 14.88 32.14
N LEU A 606 48.22 14.97 30.97
CA LEU A 606 48.40 16.20 30.20
C LEU A 606 47.16 16.58 29.37
N LEU A 607 46.23 15.64 29.18
CA LEU A 607 44.97 15.87 28.48
C LEU A 607 43.82 16.00 29.49
N SER A 608 42.81 16.78 29.15
CA SER A 608 41.54 16.72 29.87
C SER A 608 40.95 15.30 29.79
N ALA A 609 40.08 14.94 30.73
CA ALA A 609 39.41 13.64 30.69
C ALA A 609 38.65 13.39 29.37
N ARG A 610 38.11 14.44 28.74
CA ARG A 610 37.43 14.35 27.46
C ARG A 610 38.42 14.16 26.31
N ALA A 611 39.50 14.93 26.27
CA ALA A 611 40.54 14.80 25.26
C ALA A 611 41.27 13.45 25.33
N ALA A 612 41.50 12.91 26.53
CA ALA A 612 42.07 11.58 26.72
C ALA A 612 41.14 10.47 26.16
N ARG A 613 39.81 10.60 26.36
CA ARG A 613 38.84 9.66 25.73
C ARG A 613 38.82 9.79 24.21
N ALA A 614 38.91 11.00 23.67
CA ALA A 614 38.97 11.20 22.22
C ALA A 614 40.23 10.56 21.62
N ALA A 615 41.39 10.78 22.25
CA ALA A 615 42.65 10.16 21.85
C ALA A 615 42.57 8.63 21.87
N ALA A 616 41.99 8.07 22.93
CA ALA A 616 41.79 6.63 23.04
C ALA A 616 40.88 6.04 21.95
N ILE A 617 39.85 6.77 21.51
CA ILE A 617 38.97 6.34 20.43
C ILE A 617 39.72 6.37 19.08
N ALA A 618 40.49 7.42 18.81
CA ALA A 618 41.34 7.50 17.62
C ALA A 618 42.39 6.38 17.59
N ASP A 619 43.07 6.13 18.70
CA ASP A 619 44.05 5.04 18.83
C ASP A 619 43.40 3.66 18.72
N ALA A 620 42.18 3.49 19.23
CA ALA A 620 41.45 2.23 19.10
C ALA A 620 41.10 1.93 17.64
N LEU A 621 40.74 2.94 16.84
CA LEU A 621 40.55 2.79 15.39
C LEU A 621 41.85 2.40 14.69
N GLY A 622 42.98 3.03 15.05
CA GLY A 622 44.28 2.63 14.51
C GLY A 622 44.67 1.20 14.90
N ALA A 623 44.45 0.80 16.15
CA ALA A 623 44.72 -0.56 16.64
C ALA A 623 43.76 -1.62 16.08
N PHE A 624 42.54 -1.20 15.71
CA PHE A 624 41.58 -2.01 14.97
C PHE A 624 42.08 -2.30 13.54
N GLY A 625 42.89 -1.40 12.99
CA GLY A 625 43.44 -1.50 11.64
C GLY A 625 42.52 -0.86 10.61
N ILE A 626 41.95 0.32 10.92
CA ILE A 626 41.27 1.12 9.91
C ILE A 626 42.30 1.63 8.88
N ASP A 627 42.09 1.32 7.62
CA ASP A 627 42.94 1.78 6.51
C ASP A 627 42.23 2.84 5.67
N TYR A 628 43.00 3.72 5.05
CA TYR A 628 42.52 4.67 4.05
C TYR A 628 42.71 4.11 2.65
N ILE A 629 41.65 4.12 1.85
CA ILE A 629 41.71 3.90 0.41
C ILE A 629 40.88 4.99 -0.27
N GLU A 630 41.53 5.81 -1.09
CA GLU A 630 40.86 6.81 -1.93
C GLU A 630 39.93 6.12 -2.94
N ASP A 631 38.70 6.63 -3.10
CA ASP A 631 37.76 6.10 -4.09
C ASP A 631 38.29 6.38 -5.52
N PRO A 632 38.57 5.34 -6.33
CA PRO A 632 39.04 5.52 -7.70
C PRO A 632 38.00 6.11 -8.66
N ASP A 633 36.70 5.97 -8.36
CA ASP A 633 35.60 6.46 -9.21
C ASP A 633 35.17 7.88 -8.85
N SER A 634 35.44 8.33 -7.61
CA SER A 634 35.16 9.69 -7.14
C SER A 634 36.21 10.19 -6.13
N PRO A 635 37.44 10.50 -6.58
CA PRO A 635 38.43 11.12 -5.71
C PRO A 635 37.85 12.42 -5.15
N PHE A 636 37.85 12.60 -3.82
CA PHE A 636 37.21 13.74 -3.17
C PHE A 636 37.72 15.09 -3.73
N THR A 637 38.99 15.14 -4.14
CA THR A 637 39.63 16.29 -4.80
C THR A 637 38.93 16.72 -6.11
N GLU A 638 38.23 15.82 -6.79
CA GLU A 638 37.45 16.11 -7.99
C GLU A 638 35.95 16.36 -7.73
N VAL A 639 35.47 16.02 -6.53
CA VAL A 639 34.08 16.18 -6.09
C VAL A 639 33.90 17.53 -5.41
N PHE A 640 34.85 17.91 -4.56
CA PHE A 640 34.81 19.16 -3.80
C PHE A 640 35.28 20.35 -4.67
N GLY A 641 34.47 21.41 -4.73
CA GLY A 641 34.73 22.59 -5.58
C GLY A 641 34.03 22.57 -6.95
N ASN A 642 33.35 21.47 -7.29
CA ASN A 642 32.45 21.38 -8.44
C ASN A 642 31.00 21.21 -7.93
N PRO A 643 30.22 22.30 -7.75
CA PRO A 643 28.84 22.19 -7.28
C PRO A 643 28.04 21.36 -8.29
N GLY A 644 27.66 20.13 -7.93
CA GLY A 644 27.01 19.22 -8.88
C GLY A 644 27.30 17.72 -8.78
N ARG A 645 28.28 17.26 -8.01
CA ARG A 645 28.70 15.84 -8.04
C ARG A 645 28.10 15.03 -6.89
N ILE A 646 27.64 13.83 -7.21
CA ILE A 646 27.09 12.86 -6.27
C ILE A 646 28.22 11.92 -5.86
N ASP A 647 28.32 11.69 -4.56
CA ASP A 647 29.34 10.91 -3.90
C ASP A 647 28.72 9.76 -3.11
N THR A 648 29.55 8.84 -2.60
CA THR A 648 29.11 7.62 -1.92
C THR A 648 29.75 7.46 -0.56
N VAL A 649 28.98 7.79 0.48
CA VAL A 649 29.44 7.68 1.87
C VAL A 649 28.89 6.38 2.47
N ARG A 650 29.75 5.39 2.76
CA ARG A 650 29.33 4.24 3.56
C ARG A 650 29.05 4.65 5.01
N PHE A 651 28.07 3.98 5.62
CA PHE A 651 27.76 4.22 7.02
C PHE A 651 28.89 3.75 7.95
N PRO A 652 29.09 4.42 9.11
CA PRO A 652 30.12 4.09 10.09
C PRO A 652 30.21 2.60 10.46
N ARG A 653 29.05 1.93 10.64
CA ARG A 653 28.99 0.48 10.93
C ARG A 653 29.59 -0.38 9.82
N THR A 654 29.49 0.05 8.57
CA THR A 654 30.00 -0.65 7.39
C THR A 654 31.48 -0.38 7.23
N THR A 655 31.91 0.87 7.42
CA THR A 655 33.33 1.26 7.45
C THR A 655 34.10 0.47 8.52
N LEU A 656 33.55 0.35 9.74
CA LEU A 656 34.12 -0.53 10.77
C LEU A 656 34.11 -2.01 10.36
N ARG A 657 33.06 -2.50 9.69
CA ARG A 657 33.01 -3.91 9.26
C ARG A 657 34.09 -4.23 8.23
N LEU A 658 34.34 -3.31 7.30
CA LEU A 658 35.31 -3.49 6.23
C LEU A 658 36.75 -3.20 6.68
N GLY A 659 36.93 -2.38 7.72
CA GLY A 659 38.24 -1.95 8.18
C GLY A 659 38.90 -0.95 7.23
N VAL A 660 38.13 -0.33 6.33
CA VAL A 660 38.66 0.60 5.33
C VAL A 660 37.60 1.64 4.94
N GLY A 661 38.05 2.85 4.61
CA GLY A 661 37.21 3.89 4.00
C GLY A 661 38.02 5.04 3.40
N ASP A 662 37.35 5.97 2.76
CA ASP A 662 37.91 7.23 2.26
C ASP A 662 37.79 8.34 3.32
N CYS A 663 38.03 9.61 2.94
CA CYS A 663 38.07 10.72 3.87
C CYS A 663 36.71 10.99 4.53
N ASP A 664 35.59 10.96 3.79
CA ASP A 664 34.25 11.22 4.30
C ASP A 664 33.67 10.05 5.08
N GLU A 665 33.96 8.81 4.69
CA GLU A 665 33.64 7.61 5.46
C GLU A 665 34.38 7.58 6.81
N THR A 666 35.70 7.85 6.80
CA THR A 666 36.52 7.86 8.03
C THR A 666 36.19 9.05 8.93
N ALA A 667 35.90 10.23 8.36
CA ALA A 667 35.42 11.38 9.11
C ALA A 667 34.06 11.12 9.77
N SER A 668 33.10 10.57 9.02
CA SER A 668 31.79 10.20 9.55
C SER A 668 31.90 9.15 10.66
N LEU A 669 32.80 8.17 10.49
CA LEU A 669 33.07 7.14 11.48
C LEU A 669 33.64 7.74 12.78
N LEU A 670 34.73 8.51 12.69
CA LEU A 670 35.36 9.10 13.88
C LEU A 670 34.40 10.04 14.60
N ALA A 671 33.69 10.90 13.87
CA ALA A 671 32.71 11.80 14.46
C ALA A 671 31.60 11.03 15.18
N SER A 672 31.09 9.95 14.58
CA SER A 672 30.05 9.10 15.19
C SER A 672 30.51 8.46 16.50
N LEU A 673 31.75 7.97 16.54
CA LEU A 673 32.33 7.34 17.73
C LEU A 673 32.55 8.35 18.87
N LEU A 674 33.08 9.53 18.54
CA LEU A 674 33.30 10.60 19.51
C LEU A 674 31.97 11.10 20.08
N GLU A 675 30.97 11.35 19.24
CA GLU A 675 29.62 11.77 19.67
C GLU A 675 28.94 10.68 20.51
N ALA A 676 29.08 9.40 20.16
CA ALA A 676 28.58 8.28 20.96
C ALA A 676 29.23 8.21 22.36
N ALA A 677 30.49 8.66 22.48
CA ALA A 677 31.20 8.79 23.75
C ALA A 677 30.91 10.12 24.50
N GLY A 678 29.97 10.93 24.01
CA GLY A 678 29.60 12.22 24.60
C GLY A 678 30.61 13.34 24.35
N ILE A 679 31.42 13.22 23.31
CA ILE A 679 32.43 14.21 22.91
C ILE A 679 31.88 14.96 21.70
N ARG A 680 31.72 16.29 21.84
CA ARG A 680 31.22 17.13 20.76
C ARG A 680 32.22 17.21 19.62
N THR A 681 31.72 17.17 18.39
CA THR A 681 32.50 17.16 17.16
C THR A 681 32.06 18.27 16.19
N ALA A 682 32.95 18.58 15.26
CA ALA A 682 32.72 19.46 14.14
C ALA A 682 33.24 18.77 12.88
N ILE A 683 32.42 18.80 11.82
CA ILE A 683 32.83 18.42 10.48
C ILE A 683 33.76 19.54 9.98
N MET A 684 34.92 19.15 9.50
CA MET A 684 35.92 20.05 8.95
C MET A 684 36.10 19.77 7.48
N THR A 685 35.95 20.76 6.62
CA THR A 685 36.23 20.62 5.18
C THR A 685 37.33 21.60 4.78
N SER A 686 38.14 21.20 3.83
CA SER A 686 39.11 22.03 3.13
C SER A 686 39.03 21.70 1.63
N PRO A 687 39.61 22.52 0.73
CA PRO A 687 39.57 22.23 -0.69
C PRO A 687 40.07 20.81 -1.01
N GLY A 688 39.15 19.93 -1.40
CA GLY A 688 39.49 18.55 -1.76
C GLY A 688 39.78 17.62 -0.58
N HIS A 689 39.39 17.96 0.66
CA HIS A 689 39.51 17.03 1.78
C HIS A 689 38.49 17.27 2.93
N VAL A 690 38.10 16.21 3.63
CA VAL A 690 37.24 16.27 4.84
C VAL A 690 37.87 15.54 6.02
N PHE A 691 37.72 16.11 7.21
CA PHE A 691 38.27 15.62 8.46
C PHE A 691 37.39 16.06 9.64
N VAL A 692 37.84 15.87 10.89
CA VAL A 692 36.99 16.13 12.08
C VAL A 692 37.75 16.96 13.11
N ALA A 693 37.06 17.84 13.83
CA ALA A 693 37.57 18.42 15.07
C ALA A 693 36.71 18.00 16.26
N PHE A 694 37.27 17.95 17.46
CA PHE A 694 36.51 17.63 18.67
C PHE A 694 36.80 18.60 19.82
N ASP A 695 35.79 18.81 20.66
CA ASP A 695 35.84 19.67 21.84
C ASP A 695 36.64 18.99 22.96
N THR A 696 37.70 19.64 23.42
CA THR A 696 38.53 19.14 24.52
C THR A 696 37.97 19.48 25.90
N GLU A 697 36.99 20.39 26.02
CA GLU A 697 36.61 21.10 27.26
C GLU A 697 37.74 21.93 27.91
N GLU A 698 38.93 21.99 27.33
CA GLU A 698 39.99 22.83 27.87
C GLU A 698 39.65 24.30 27.64
N PRO A 699 39.71 25.15 28.69
CA PRO A 699 39.51 26.58 28.52
C PRO A 699 40.63 27.21 27.68
N LEU A 700 40.32 28.34 27.03
CA LEU A 700 41.24 29.03 26.12
C LEU A 700 42.59 29.40 26.76
N ASN A 701 42.62 29.62 28.06
CA ASN A 701 43.86 29.93 28.79
C ASN A 701 44.87 28.77 28.77
N ASN A 702 44.48 27.55 28.44
CA ASN A 702 45.39 26.41 28.32
C ASN A 702 45.99 26.24 26.92
N ARG A 703 45.67 27.13 25.97
CA ARG A 703 46.12 27.06 24.58
C ARG A 703 47.63 26.85 24.43
N TRP A 704 48.42 27.51 25.27
CA TRP A 704 49.88 27.41 25.29
C TRP A 704 50.44 26.00 25.48
N LEU A 705 49.65 25.07 26.04
CA LEU A 705 50.04 23.67 26.22
C LEU A 705 49.80 22.83 24.96
N TYR A 706 48.75 23.16 24.20
CA TYR A 706 48.28 22.37 23.07
C TYR A 706 48.80 22.89 21.72
N GLU A 707 49.33 24.11 21.67
CA GLU A 707 49.80 24.74 20.44
C GLU A 707 51.33 24.71 20.31
N ALA A 708 51.80 24.29 19.14
CA ALA A 708 53.20 24.24 18.75
C ALA A 708 53.34 24.61 17.26
N ALA A 709 54.55 24.54 16.69
CA ALA A 709 54.73 24.87 15.27
C ALA A 709 53.97 23.91 14.34
N ASP A 710 53.88 22.64 14.72
CA ASP A 710 53.28 21.53 13.97
C ASP A 710 51.87 21.16 14.47
N ARG A 711 51.38 21.78 15.54
CA ARG A 711 50.11 21.45 16.21
C ARG A 711 49.32 22.71 16.51
N THR A 712 48.05 22.74 16.12
CA THR A 712 47.14 23.87 16.36
C THR A 712 45.88 23.43 17.07
N VAL A 713 45.18 24.40 17.64
CA VAL A 713 43.85 24.24 18.23
C VAL A 713 42.93 25.35 17.74
N ILE A 714 41.65 25.01 17.62
CA ILE A 714 40.59 25.91 17.17
C ILE A 714 39.83 26.41 18.40
N GLU A 715 39.55 27.72 18.46
CA GLU A 715 38.78 28.30 19.57
C GLU A 715 37.31 28.37 19.19
N TYR A 716 36.45 27.73 19.97
CA TYR A 716 35.01 27.75 19.70
C TYR A 716 34.19 27.66 20.99
N HIS A 717 33.30 28.62 21.21
CA HIS A 717 32.49 28.79 22.44
C HIS A 717 33.27 28.69 23.75
N GLY A 718 34.49 29.25 23.79
CA GLY A 718 35.28 29.34 25.01
C GLY A 718 36.06 28.08 25.39
N THR A 719 36.04 27.04 24.54
CA THR A 719 36.89 25.84 24.69
C THR A 719 37.82 25.67 23.49
N LEU A 720 38.86 24.86 23.70
CA LEU A 720 39.81 24.47 22.67
C LEU A 720 39.33 23.20 21.95
N TRP A 721 39.47 23.19 20.63
CA TRP A 721 39.10 22.09 19.76
C TRP A 721 40.33 21.58 19.02
N ILE A 722 40.48 20.27 18.96
CA ILE A 722 41.61 19.62 18.29
C ILE A 722 41.14 19.10 16.92
N PRO A 723 41.73 19.56 15.81
CA PRO A 723 41.51 18.96 14.49
C PRO A 723 42.26 17.63 14.38
N LEU A 724 41.62 16.61 13.83
CA LEU A 724 42.15 15.28 13.59
C LEU A 724 41.98 14.91 12.12
N GLU A 725 43.09 14.59 11.46
CA GLU A 725 43.09 13.99 10.13
C GLU A 725 42.67 12.53 10.21
N THR A 726 41.58 12.17 9.53
CA THR A 726 40.96 10.84 9.67
C THR A 726 41.55 9.78 8.75
N THR A 727 42.29 10.17 7.71
CA THR A 727 42.92 9.23 6.76
C THR A 727 44.22 8.59 7.27
N ILE A 728 44.75 9.06 8.41
CA ILE A 728 45.99 8.54 9.01
C ILE A 728 45.81 8.00 10.44
N LEU A 729 44.58 7.62 10.83
CA LEU A 729 44.27 7.12 12.17
C LEU A 729 45.08 5.88 12.60
N GLN A 730 45.54 5.06 11.64
CA GLN A 730 46.47 3.95 11.84
C GLN A 730 47.83 4.38 12.43
N GLN A 731 48.19 5.66 12.33
CA GLN A 731 49.42 6.24 12.89
C GLN A 731 49.23 6.74 14.34
N GLY A 732 48.00 6.70 14.87
CA GLY A 732 47.66 7.11 16.22
C GLY A 732 47.23 8.58 16.34
N PHE A 733 46.74 8.93 17.52
CA PHE A 733 46.11 10.22 17.80
C PHE A 733 47.01 11.43 17.54
N LEU A 734 48.26 11.41 18.03
CA LEU A 734 49.13 12.59 17.90
C LEU A 734 49.48 12.86 16.43
N ALA A 735 49.71 11.81 15.64
CA ALA A 735 49.97 11.93 14.21
C ALA A 735 48.75 12.55 13.48
N ALA A 736 47.55 12.03 13.75
CA ALA A 736 46.30 12.58 13.21
C ALA A 736 46.08 14.05 13.59
N TRP A 737 46.44 14.44 14.82
CA TRP A 737 46.37 15.84 15.24
C TRP A 737 47.39 16.73 14.53
N THR A 738 48.64 16.32 14.44
CA THR A 738 49.68 17.06 13.71
C THR A 738 49.28 17.27 12.24
N GLU A 739 48.77 16.24 11.56
CA GLU A 739 48.36 16.36 10.16
C GLU A 739 47.07 17.20 10.00
N GLY A 740 46.08 17.02 10.87
CA GLY A 740 44.90 17.88 10.90
C GLY A 740 45.26 19.35 11.14
N SER A 741 46.28 19.60 11.96
CA SER A 741 46.83 20.94 12.19
C SER A 741 47.49 21.51 10.94
N ARG A 742 48.24 20.68 10.20
CA ARG A 742 48.86 21.06 8.92
C ARG A 742 47.80 21.48 7.92
N LEU A 743 46.67 20.77 7.82
CA LEU A 743 45.56 21.12 6.92
C LEU A 743 44.91 22.44 7.30
N VAL A 744 44.64 22.64 8.59
CA VAL A 744 44.08 23.90 9.11
C VAL A 744 45.01 25.08 8.81
N GLN A 745 46.32 24.92 9.00
CA GLN A 745 47.31 25.96 8.71
C GLN A 745 47.47 26.22 7.20
N MET A 746 47.49 25.16 6.38
CA MET A 746 47.66 25.24 4.93
C MET A 746 46.47 25.93 4.25
N HIS A 747 45.26 25.71 4.76
CA HIS A 747 44.00 26.19 4.17
C HIS A 747 43.27 27.17 5.09
N ALA A 748 43.98 27.98 5.88
CA ALA A 748 43.39 28.83 6.93
C ALA A 748 42.19 29.68 6.48
N ASP A 749 42.18 30.17 5.23
CA ASP A 749 41.10 31.00 4.67
C ASP A 749 39.96 30.20 4.00
N ALA A 750 40.10 28.88 3.88
CA ALA A 750 39.21 28.00 3.11
C ALA A 750 38.72 26.77 3.90
N VAL A 751 39.01 26.71 5.20
CA VAL A 751 38.54 25.64 6.08
C VAL A 751 37.16 25.99 6.63
N GLU A 752 36.19 25.10 6.44
CA GLU A 752 34.89 25.22 7.11
C GLU A 752 34.94 24.50 8.46
N PHE A 753 34.39 25.14 9.49
CA PHE A 753 34.19 24.55 10.81
C PHE A 753 32.69 24.42 11.07
N LEU A 754 32.17 23.20 10.99
CA LEU A 754 30.74 22.91 11.02
C LEU A 754 30.40 22.05 12.26
N PRO A 755 29.99 22.65 13.39
CA PRO A 755 29.66 21.90 14.60
C PRO A 755 28.52 20.91 14.35
N TYR A 756 28.76 19.62 14.59
CA TYR A 756 27.80 18.56 14.29
C TYR A 756 26.44 18.78 14.98
N TYR A 757 26.43 19.28 16.23
CA TYR A 757 25.19 19.52 16.95
C TYR A 757 24.28 20.58 16.28
N ARG A 758 24.83 21.48 15.45
CA ARG A 758 24.05 22.44 14.64
C ARG A 758 23.65 21.81 13.32
N GLU A 759 24.58 21.15 12.66
CA GLU A 759 24.31 20.53 11.35
C GLU A 759 23.28 19.41 11.46
N ARG A 760 23.26 18.65 12.57
CA ARG A 760 22.24 17.62 12.80
C ARG A 760 20.82 18.19 13.00
N GLU A 761 20.66 19.47 13.30
CA GLU A 761 19.34 20.12 13.35
C GLU A 761 18.80 20.32 11.92
N ARG A 762 19.69 20.60 10.95
CA ARG A 762 19.34 20.75 9.53
C ARG A 762 19.30 19.41 8.80
N TYR A 763 20.27 18.55 9.07
CA TYR A 763 20.51 17.25 8.46
C TYR A 763 20.59 16.16 9.53
N PRO A 764 19.46 15.76 10.12
CA PRO A 764 19.46 14.79 11.21
C PRO A 764 20.01 13.44 10.77
N SER A 765 20.73 12.77 11.68
CA SER A 765 21.27 11.42 11.46
C SER A 765 20.22 10.46 10.93
N ILE A 766 20.62 9.70 9.93
CA ILE A 766 19.78 8.71 9.26
C ILE A 766 19.35 7.60 10.24
N PRO A 767 18.05 7.24 10.30
CA PRO A 767 17.54 6.22 11.20
C PRO A 767 17.76 4.82 10.62
N LEU A 768 18.98 4.31 10.72
CA LEU A 768 19.30 2.97 10.22
C LEU A 768 18.56 1.88 11.02
N PRO A 769 18.10 0.79 10.35
CA PRO A 769 17.59 -0.38 11.05
C PRO A 769 18.72 -1.04 11.89
N PRO A 770 18.39 -1.93 12.84
CA PRO A 770 19.40 -2.70 13.55
C PRO A 770 20.32 -3.45 12.59
N ALA A 771 21.63 -3.47 12.88
CA ALA A 771 22.60 -4.20 12.06
C ALA A 771 22.40 -5.72 12.23
N SER A 772 22.65 -6.48 11.16
CA SER A 772 22.58 -7.95 11.16
C SER A 772 23.92 -8.64 11.42
N PHE A 773 24.95 -7.87 11.81
CA PHE A 773 26.30 -8.34 12.08
C PHE A 773 26.83 -7.70 13.36
N ALA A 774 27.92 -8.25 13.91
CA ALA A 774 28.63 -7.71 15.06
C ALA A 774 30.08 -7.38 14.66
N ILE A 775 30.72 -6.52 15.45
CA ILE A 775 32.14 -6.17 15.29
C ILE A 775 32.84 -6.48 16.60
N GLU A 776 33.90 -7.27 16.52
CA GLU A 776 34.75 -7.55 17.67
C GLU A 776 35.75 -6.41 17.84
N PRO A 777 35.81 -5.77 19.03
CA PRO A 777 36.78 -4.70 19.28
C PRO A 777 38.22 -5.24 19.27
N PRO A 778 39.23 -4.38 19.13
CA PRO A 778 40.63 -4.82 19.17
C PRO A 778 40.95 -5.48 20.51
N GLY A 779 41.78 -6.52 20.48
CA GLY A 779 42.21 -7.21 21.70
C GLY A 779 42.90 -6.27 22.69
N ALA A 780 42.71 -6.51 23.99
CA ALA A 780 43.18 -5.63 25.06
C ALA A 780 44.69 -5.31 25.00
N ASP A 781 45.53 -6.24 24.54
CA ASP A 781 46.97 -6.03 24.42
C ASP A 781 47.33 -5.04 23.30
N ARG A 782 46.61 -5.08 22.16
CA ARG A 782 46.80 -4.11 21.07
C ARG A 782 46.36 -2.71 21.49
N LEU A 783 45.20 -2.61 22.16
CA LEU A 783 44.72 -1.33 22.70
C LEU A 783 45.71 -0.75 23.71
N ARG A 784 46.19 -1.58 24.64
CA ARG A 784 47.16 -1.17 25.66
C ARG A 784 48.45 -0.64 25.02
N ALA A 785 48.97 -1.31 24.00
CA ALA A 785 50.17 -0.89 23.29
C ALA A 785 49.96 0.47 22.58
N ALA A 786 48.83 0.65 21.89
CA ALA A 786 48.49 1.91 21.23
C ALA A 786 48.37 3.07 22.24
N TYR A 787 47.65 2.87 23.35
CA TYR A 787 47.48 3.90 24.38
C TYR A 787 48.81 4.26 25.06
N GLN A 788 49.67 3.29 25.31
CA GLN A 788 51.01 3.53 25.86
C GLN A 788 51.87 4.37 24.90
N LEU A 789 51.85 4.04 23.60
CA LEU A 789 52.56 4.80 22.58
C LEU A 789 52.09 6.27 22.55
N THR A 790 50.78 6.50 22.44
CA THR A 790 50.23 7.86 22.43
C THR A 790 50.52 8.61 23.74
N ARG A 791 50.47 7.94 24.89
CA ARG A 791 50.82 8.56 26.18
C ARG A 791 52.28 9.03 26.21
N ASP A 792 53.20 8.20 25.72
CA ASP A 792 54.63 8.54 25.67
C ASP A 792 54.88 9.69 24.69
N GLN A 793 54.26 9.64 23.50
CA GLN A 793 54.30 10.72 22.51
C GLN A 793 53.74 12.04 23.05
N LEU A 794 52.61 12.01 23.77
CA LEU A 794 52.03 13.19 24.40
C LEU A 794 52.90 13.74 25.53
N ARG A 795 53.61 12.88 26.27
CA ARG A 795 54.59 13.34 27.25
C ARG A 795 55.72 14.10 26.57
N ASP A 796 56.21 13.60 25.46
CA ASP A 796 57.30 14.26 24.75
C ASP A 796 56.83 15.60 24.14
N ALA A 797 55.65 15.61 23.49
CA ALA A 797 55.10 16.77 22.79
C ALA A 797 54.49 17.86 23.70
N LEU A 798 53.75 17.47 24.75
CA LEU A 798 53.05 18.42 25.62
C LEU A 798 53.79 18.71 26.93
N TYR A 799 54.72 17.85 27.36
CA TYR A 799 55.51 18.07 28.56
C TYR A 799 56.97 18.43 28.28
N LEU A 800 57.75 17.55 27.64
CA LEU A 800 59.19 17.79 27.48
C LEU A 800 59.50 18.96 26.54
N GLU A 801 58.81 19.05 25.41
CA GLU A 801 58.98 20.15 24.45
C GLU A 801 58.60 21.51 25.08
N VAL A 802 57.44 21.56 25.73
CA VAL A 802 56.94 22.77 26.40
C VAL A 802 57.82 23.15 27.59
N LEU A 803 58.36 22.17 28.32
CA LEU A 803 59.31 22.40 29.40
C LEU A 803 60.59 23.04 28.86
N ALA A 804 61.19 22.48 27.81
CA ALA A 804 62.37 23.05 27.17
C ALA A 804 62.12 24.48 26.65
N ALA A 805 60.95 24.72 26.05
CA ALA A 805 60.56 26.05 25.57
C ALA A 805 60.40 27.06 26.72
N THR A 806 59.76 26.66 27.83
CA THR A 806 59.59 27.52 29.01
C THR A 806 60.90 27.76 29.75
N GLU A 807 61.79 26.77 29.86
CA GLU A 807 63.15 26.90 30.42
C GLU A 807 63.99 27.87 29.59
N SER A 808 64.01 27.72 28.26
CA SER A 808 64.70 28.66 27.37
C SER A 808 64.11 30.08 27.43
N ALA A 809 62.79 30.23 27.59
CA ALA A 809 62.18 31.53 27.83
C ALA A 809 62.59 32.13 29.19
N LEU A 810 62.74 31.29 30.22
CA LEU A 810 63.21 31.66 31.55
C LEU A 810 64.66 32.13 31.53
N GLU A 811 65.56 31.41 30.86
CA GLU A 811 66.96 31.80 30.67
C GLU A 811 67.09 33.15 29.95
N ARG A 812 66.27 33.38 28.92
CA ARG A 812 66.21 34.67 28.22
C ARG A 812 65.65 35.79 29.10
N ALA A 813 64.63 35.50 29.90
CA ALA A 813 64.02 36.48 30.81
C ALA A 813 64.91 36.82 32.02
N ALA A 814 65.75 35.89 32.47
CA ALA A 814 66.68 36.08 33.58
C ALA A 814 67.91 36.94 33.21
N GLY A 815 68.15 37.19 31.93
CA GLY A 815 69.17 38.12 31.42
C GLY A 815 70.60 37.57 31.53
N HIS A 816 71.24 37.27 30.40
CA HIS A 816 72.68 37.03 30.37
C HIS A 816 73.44 38.36 30.40
N GLY A 817 73.69 38.87 31.61
CA GLY A 817 74.76 39.84 31.89
C GLY A 817 74.64 41.27 31.34
N GLN A 818 73.62 41.64 30.54
CA GLN A 818 73.49 43.01 29.98
C GLN A 818 72.08 43.62 29.99
N THR A 819 71.05 42.91 30.47
CA THR A 819 69.68 43.46 30.62
C THR A 819 69.13 43.13 32.02
N THR A 820 68.48 44.10 32.65
CA THR A 820 67.78 43.89 33.93
C THR A 820 66.59 42.96 33.72
N ALA A 821 66.59 41.80 34.38
CA ALA A 821 65.48 40.86 34.34
C ALA A 821 64.18 41.53 34.84
N ASP A 822 63.07 41.34 34.13
CA ASP A 822 61.74 41.76 34.57
C ASP A 822 61.19 40.72 35.57
N PRO A 823 61.09 41.05 36.88
CA PRO A 823 60.66 40.09 37.89
C PRO A 823 59.25 39.55 37.65
N ARG A 824 58.36 40.33 37.00
CA ARG A 824 57.00 39.90 36.68
C ARG A 824 57.00 38.82 35.61
N ARG A 825 57.80 39.01 34.56
CA ARG A 825 57.97 38.03 33.48
C ARG A 825 58.60 36.74 34.00
N VAL A 826 59.63 36.84 34.84
CA VAL A 826 60.27 35.67 35.48
C VAL A 826 59.30 34.93 36.40
N ALA A 827 58.51 35.66 37.21
CA ALA A 827 57.49 35.06 38.06
C ALA A 827 56.42 34.31 37.26
N ARG A 828 55.91 34.92 36.17
CA ARG A 828 54.94 34.29 35.26
C ARG A 828 55.48 33.00 34.64
N LEU A 829 56.71 33.01 34.12
CA LEU A 829 57.31 31.83 33.51
C LEU A 829 57.54 30.71 34.53
N HIS A 830 58.01 31.02 35.75
CA HIS A 830 58.11 30.03 36.82
C HIS A 830 56.75 29.46 37.23
N ASN A 831 55.70 30.29 37.26
CA ASN A 831 54.34 29.85 37.51
C ASN A 831 53.84 28.90 36.41
N GLN A 832 54.05 29.28 35.14
CA GLN A 832 53.70 28.47 33.97
C GLN A 832 54.44 27.12 33.96
N THR A 833 55.74 27.08 34.23
CA THR A 833 56.50 25.83 34.40
C THR A 833 55.99 25.01 35.59
N GLY A 834 55.58 25.66 36.68
CA GLY A 834 54.93 25.00 37.81
C GLY A 834 53.61 24.33 37.42
N VAL A 835 52.77 25.02 36.63
CA VAL A 835 51.51 24.48 36.09
C VAL A 835 51.79 23.28 35.18
N LEU A 836 52.81 23.39 34.32
CA LEU A 836 53.23 22.30 33.43
C LEU A 836 53.61 21.03 34.22
N HIS A 837 54.46 21.15 35.24
CA HIS A 837 54.80 20.03 36.12
C HIS A 837 53.57 19.48 36.85
N ALA A 838 52.66 20.34 37.30
CA ALA A 838 51.46 19.90 37.99
C ALA A 838 50.54 19.07 37.07
N ARG A 839 50.35 19.51 35.82
CA ARG A 839 49.63 18.76 34.78
C ARG A 839 50.31 17.45 34.41
N ALA A 840 51.64 17.39 34.45
CA ALA A 840 52.39 16.15 34.24
C ALA A 840 52.32 15.17 35.43
N GLY A 841 51.73 15.56 36.57
CA GLY A 841 51.73 14.78 37.81
C GLY A 841 53.01 14.92 38.64
N GLU A 842 53.96 15.76 38.22
CA GLU A 842 55.24 16.01 38.89
C GLU A 842 55.07 17.02 40.03
N LEU A 843 54.28 16.65 41.04
CA LEU A 843 53.81 17.55 42.09
C LEU A 843 54.96 18.20 42.88
N GLY A 844 56.12 17.54 43.01
CA GLY A 844 57.29 18.09 43.69
C GLY A 844 57.93 19.25 42.91
N ALA A 845 58.12 19.06 41.61
CA ALA A 845 58.67 20.08 40.71
C ALA A 845 57.70 21.27 40.55
N ALA A 846 56.39 20.99 40.52
CA ALA A 846 55.34 22.00 40.51
C ALA A 846 55.45 22.97 41.72
N GLU A 847 55.56 22.41 42.93
CA GLU A 847 55.70 23.20 44.16
C GLU A 847 56.94 24.10 44.12
N ALA A 848 58.07 23.58 43.64
CA ALA A 848 59.29 24.33 43.48
C ALA A 848 59.12 25.49 42.48
N GLY A 849 58.45 25.25 41.35
CA GLY A 849 58.10 26.26 40.36
C GLY A 849 57.26 27.39 40.94
N PHE A 850 56.15 27.08 41.61
CA PHE A 850 55.29 28.10 42.22
C PHE A 850 56.00 28.89 43.32
N ARG A 851 56.86 28.26 44.13
CA ARG A 851 57.66 28.97 45.14
C ARG A 851 58.70 29.89 44.52
N ARG A 852 59.32 29.50 43.41
CA ARG A 852 60.22 30.39 42.65
C ARG A 852 59.47 31.58 42.05
N ALA A 853 58.24 31.36 41.57
CA ALA A 853 57.37 32.45 41.12
C ALA A 853 57.08 33.46 42.23
N LEU A 854 56.73 32.99 43.44
CA LEU A 854 56.53 33.85 44.62
C LEU A 854 57.80 34.54 45.10
N ALA A 855 58.97 33.90 44.95
CA ALA A 855 60.25 34.53 45.29
C ALA A 855 60.57 35.71 44.35
N ALA A 856 60.21 35.59 43.06
CA ALA A 856 60.36 36.66 42.08
C ALA A 856 59.28 37.76 42.23
N GLN A 857 58.05 37.38 42.59
CA GLN A 857 56.93 38.30 42.80
C GLN A 857 56.02 37.82 43.95
N PRO A 858 56.24 38.30 45.19
CA PRO A 858 55.48 37.86 46.37
C PRO A 858 53.99 38.25 46.37
N ASP A 859 53.60 39.29 45.62
CA ASP A 859 52.23 39.82 45.57
C ASP A 859 51.39 39.21 44.42
N SER A 860 51.90 38.18 43.75
CA SER A 860 51.18 37.52 42.64
C SER A 860 50.17 36.50 43.16
N ALA A 861 48.90 36.68 42.80
CA ALA A 861 47.81 35.80 43.23
C ALA A 861 47.88 34.39 42.58
N ALA A 862 48.29 34.28 41.31
CA ALA A 862 48.23 33.02 40.57
C ALA A 862 49.09 31.89 41.18
N PRO A 863 50.35 32.10 41.60
CA PRO A 863 51.13 31.07 42.29
C PRO A 863 50.51 30.63 43.63
N HIS A 864 49.84 31.53 44.37
CA HIS A 864 49.11 31.16 45.58
C HIS A 864 47.89 30.27 45.28
N ILE A 865 47.13 30.59 44.23
CA ILE A 865 46.00 29.76 43.74
C ILE A 865 46.51 28.37 43.34
N ASN A 866 47.60 28.30 42.59
CA ASN A 866 48.16 27.04 42.13
C ASN A 866 48.76 26.19 43.25
N LEU A 867 49.40 26.80 44.26
CA LEU A 867 49.82 26.08 45.46
C LEU A 867 48.62 25.54 46.24
N ALA A 868 47.52 26.28 46.30
CA ALA A 868 46.30 25.81 46.94
C ALA A 868 45.73 24.57 46.23
N ASN A 869 45.63 24.59 44.89
CA ASN A 869 45.25 23.42 44.07
C ASN A 869 46.19 22.24 44.28
N LEU A 870 47.51 22.47 44.28
CA LEU A 870 48.51 21.43 44.50
C LEU A 870 48.33 20.76 45.87
N HIS A 871 47.98 21.54 46.90
CA HIS A 871 47.69 21.00 48.22
C HIS A 871 46.35 20.28 48.31
N LEU A 872 45.33 20.67 47.52
CA LEU A 872 44.11 19.88 47.36
C LEU A 872 44.40 18.50 46.75
N LEU A 873 45.20 18.44 45.69
CA LEU A 873 45.61 17.18 45.05
C LEU A 873 46.36 16.26 46.02
N ARG A 874 47.22 16.83 46.87
CA ARG A 874 47.92 16.08 47.94
C ARG A 874 47.05 15.79 49.17
N ARG A 875 45.75 16.08 49.13
CA ARG A 875 44.79 15.94 50.26
C ARG A 875 45.23 16.71 51.52
N ASN A 876 46.03 17.77 51.37
CA ASN A 876 46.44 18.65 52.45
C ASN A 876 45.51 19.88 52.51
N HIS A 877 44.26 19.64 52.89
CA HIS A 877 43.18 20.63 52.82
C HIS A 877 43.43 21.87 53.68
N ARG A 878 44.14 21.72 54.82
CA ARG A 878 44.50 22.85 55.70
C ARG A 878 45.44 23.83 55.00
N ARG A 879 46.52 23.33 54.38
CA ARG A 879 47.44 24.19 53.61
C ARG A 879 46.79 24.75 52.36
N ALA A 880 45.92 23.98 51.71
CA ALA A 880 45.14 24.49 50.58
C ALA A 880 44.30 25.71 50.97
N LEU A 881 43.61 25.66 52.11
CA LEU A 881 42.82 26.77 52.63
C LEU A 881 43.70 28.00 52.95
N GLU A 882 44.85 27.81 53.62
CA GLU A 882 45.80 28.91 53.93
C GLU A 882 46.25 29.66 52.66
N TYR A 883 46.63 28.93 51.62
CA TYR A 883 47.04 29.53 50.34
C TYR A 883 45.86 30.18 49.61
N ALA A 884 44.66 29.59 49.67
CA ALA A 884 43.46 30.15 49.07
C ALA A 884 42.99 31.43 49.76
N GLU A 885 43.11 31.53 51.09
CA GLU A 885 42.81 32.75 51.86
C GLU A 885 43.81 33.88 51.52
N THR A 886 45.09 33.54 51.32
CA THR A 886 46.10 34.49 50.84
C THR A 886 45.76 34.98 49.43
N ALA A 887 45.43 34.06 48.53
CA ALA A 887 45.00 34.39 47.17
C ALA A 887 43.72 35.25 47.15
N GLN A 888 42.78 35.04 48.07
CA GLN A 888 41.56 35.84 48.19
C GLN A 888 41.87 37.30 48.55
N GLN A 889 42.86 37.54 49.42
CA GLN A 889 43.27 38.90 49.78
C GLN A 889 43.87 39.63 48.57
N LEU A 890 44.66 38.92 47.76
CA LEU A 890 45.30 39.47 46.57
C LEU A 890 44.32 39.64 45.39
N ARG A 891 43.35 38.73 45.25
CA ARG A 891 42.33 38.73 44.19
C ARG A 891 40.93 38.39 44.77
N PRO A 892 40.22 39.39 45.35
CA PRO A 892 38.95 39.16 46.05
C PRO A 892 37.81 38.61 45.19
N ARG A 893 37.83 38.91 43.88
CA ARG A 893 36.82 38.45 42.90
C ARG A 893 37.37 37.34 42.00
N SER A 894 37.78 36.22 42.59
CA SER A 894 38.24 35.04 41.85
C SER A 894 37.33 33.84 42.10
N ALA A 895 36.70 33.32 41.04
CA ALA A 895 35.89 32.11 41.09
C ALA A 895 36.74 30.88 41.47
N ALA A 896 37.97 30.77 40.92
CA ALA A 896 38.90 29.69 41.24
C ALA A 896 39.21 29.66 42.75
N VAL A 897 39.46 30.82 43.36
CA VAL A 897 39.70 30.91 44.82
C VAL A 897 38.48 30.44 45.62
N GLN A 898 37.27 30.87 45.26
CA GLN A 898 36.06 30.45 45.98
C GLN A 898 35.79 28.94 45.85
N LEU A 899 36.05 28.36 44.68
CA LEU A 899 35.93 26.92 44.47
C LEU A 899 36.94 26.14 45.33
N ILE A 900 38.21 26.53 45.33
CA ILE A 900 39.27 25.89 46.11
C ILE A 900 38.95 25.97 47.62
N ARG A 901 38.46 27.13 48.08
CA ARG A 901 38.01 27.30 49.48
C ARG A 901 36.84 26.36 49.78
N ALA A 902 35.82 26.30 48.93
CA ALA A 902 34.69 25.40 49.11
C ALA A 902 35.12 23.94 49.21
N GLN A 903 36.02 23.49 48.33
CA GLN A 903 36.57 22.13 48.33
C GLN A 903 37.39 21.84 49.60
N ALA A 904 38.29 22.75 49.98
CA ALA A 904 39.11 22.60 51.18
C ALA A 904 38.26 22.57 52.46
N LEU A 905 37.32 23.50 52.60
CA LEU A 905 36.42 23.62 53.75
C LEU A 905 35.48 22.43 53.85
N HIS A 906 34.93 21.97 52.73
CA HIS A 906 34.11 20.76 52.70
C HIS A 906 34.89 19.53 53.17
N ALA A 907 36.11 19.34 52.68
CA ALA A 907 36.97 18.23 53.09
C ALA A 907 37.42 18.31 54.55
N LEU A 908 37.51 19.52 55.12
CA LEU A 908 37.77 19.77 56.55
C LEU A 908 36.52 19.63 57.44
N GLY A 909 35.33 19.42 56.87
CA GLY A 909 34.06 19.34 57.60
C GLY A 909 33.47 20.70 57.99
N GLU A 910 34.01 21.80 57.47
CA GLU A 910 33.57 23.17 57.74
C GLU A 910 32.41 23.58 56.81
N HIS A 911 31.31 22.83 56.86
CA HIS A 911 30.22 22.89 55.88
C HIS A 911 29.57 24.26 55.72
N GLN A 912 29.41 25.03 56.81
CA GLN A 912 28.83 26.37 56.73
C GLN A 912 29.71 27.33 55.91
N ARG A 913 31.03 27.34 56.19
CA ARG A 913 31.98 28.17 55.44
C ARG A 913 32.12 27.69 53.99
N ALA A 914 31.99 26.39 53.75
CA ALA A 914 31.96 25.83 52.40
C ALA A 914 30.72 26.31 51.62
N ALA A 915 29.55 26.36 52.27
CA ALA A 915 28.33 26.90 51.68
C ALA A 915 28.47 28.41 51.35
N ASP A 916 29.04 29.20 52.25
CA ASP A 916 29.31 30.63 52.01
C ASP A 916 30.26 30.84 50.81
N ALA A 917 31.27 29.97 50.67
CA ALA A 917 32.18 29.98 49.52
C ALA A 917 31.47 29.58 48.21
N ILE A 918 30.54 28.63 48.24
CA ILE A 918 29.71 28.27 47.07
C ILE A 918 28.75 29.40 46.69
N GLU A 919 28.19 30.13 47.66
CA GLU A 919 27.34 31.30 47.37
C GLU A 919 28.17 32.41 46.71
N SER A 920 29.34 32.70 47.27
CA SER A 920 30.31 33.63 46.67
C SER A 920 30.73 33.19 45.27
N LEU A 921 30.91 31.88 45.06
CA LEU A 921 31.18 31.32 43.74
C LEU A 921 30.00 31.54 42.79
N ARG A 922 28.76 31.42 43.25
CA ARG A 922 27.56 31.62 42.42
C ARG A 922 27.45 33.04 41.88
N GLU A 923 27.83 34.04 42.68
CA GLU A 923 27.89 35.43 42.26
C GLU A 923 28.96 35.68 41.18
N LEU A 924 30.01 34.87 41.15
CA LEU A 924 31.13 34.99 40.20
C LEU A 924 30.97 34.08 38.98
N SER A 925 30.35 32.92 39.14
CA SER A 925 30.07 31.92 38.11
C SER A 925 28.92 31.02 38.56
N ALA A 926 27.71 31.33 38.07
CA ALA A 926 26.51 30.56 38.37
C ALA A 926 26.61 29.10 37.91
N GLU A 927 27.26 28.87 36.75
CA GLU A 927 27.47 27.53 36.19
C GLU A 927 28.42 26.69 37.04
N LEU A 928 29.57 27.26 37.45
CA LEU A 928 30.53 26.55 38.28
C LEU A 928 29.94 26.26 39.66
N ALA A 929 29.21 27.21 40.25
CA ALA A 929 28.51 26.99 41.52
C ALA A 929 27.43 25.90 41.43
N ALA A 930 26.70 25.82 40.31
CA ALA A 930 25.71 24.75 40.10
C ALA A 930 26.38 23.37 40.03
N ARG A 931 27.51 23.25 39.33
CA ARG A 931 28.29 22.01 39.22
C ARG A 931 28.81 21.51 40.57
N TYR A 932 29.19 22.43 41.47
CA TYR A 932 29.75 22.11 42.80
C TYR A 932 28.80 22.35 43.97
N ALA A 933 27.50 22.48 43.72
CA ALA A 933 26.50 22.74 44.77
C ALA A 933 26.48 21.68 45.89
N TYR A 934 26.96 20.46 45.60
CA TYR A 934 27.08 19.39 46.59
C TYR A 934 28.07 19.72 47.74
N LEU A 935 29.08 20.56 47.49
CA LEU A 935 30.07 20.95 48.51
C LEU A 935 29.44 21.77 49.65
N ALA A 936 28.29 22.39 49.40
CA ALA A 936 27.53 23.17 50.38
C ALA A 936 26.65 22.31 51.32
N ARG A 937 26.54 20.99 51.10
CA ARG A 937 25.68 20.10 51.89
C ARG A 937 26.50 19.28 52.90
N ALA A 938 25.92 19.04 54.08
CA ALA A 938 26.51 18.23 55.15
C ALA A 938 26.22 16.71 55.02
N ASP A 939 25.39 16.31 54.05
CA ASP A 939 24.82 14.96 54.00
C ASP A 939 25.79 13.95 53.36
N GLN A 940 26.13 12.89 54.10
CA GLN A 940 27.08 11.84 53.69
C GLN A 940 26.48 10.83 52.69
N THR A 941 25.18 10.92 52.40
CA THR A 941 24.40 9.91 51.66
C THR A 941 24.56 9.96 50.13
N LEU A 942 25.19 11.00 49.56
CA LEU A 942 25.52 11.05 48.11
C LEU A 942 26.82 10.31 47.73
N ARG A 943 27.54 9.72 48.70
CA ARG A 943 28.83 9.04 48.49
C ARG A 943 28.77 7.73 47.67
N ALA A 944 27.60 7.27 47.22
CA ALA A 944 27.44 5.93 46.65
C ALA A 944 27.17 5.86 45.14
N SER A 945 27.04 6.97 44.40
CA SER A 945 26.74 6.91 42.95
C SER A 945 27.70 7.68 42.04
N GLY A 946 28.72 8.35 42.57
CA GLY A 946 29.80 8.94 41.79
C GLY A 946 31.12 8.66 42.49
N GLY A 947 32.03 7.94 41.83
CA GLY A 947 33.39 7.74 42.35
C GLY A 947 34.01 9.10 42.72
N GLU A 948 34.86 9.13 43.75
CA GLU A 948 35.57 10.33 44.22
C GLU A 948 36.05 11.15 43.00
N SER A 949 35.31 12.19 42.62
CA SER A 949 35.72 13.04 41.50
C SER A 949 36.94 13.79 42.02
N GLU A 950 38.12 13.55 41.44
CA GLU A 950 39.31 14.32 41.78
C GLU A 950 38.99 15.82 41.75
N PRO A 951 39.52 16.60 42.71
CA PRO A 951 39.27 18.03 42.74
C PRO A 951 39.73 18.66 41.42
N VAL A 952 38.79 19.25 40.68
CA VAL A 952 39.14 19.96 39.43
C VAL A 952 40.08 21.10 39.79
N SER A 953 41.30 21.00 39.28
CA SER A 953 42.36 21.98 39.53
C SER A 953 42.29 23.05 38.45
N VAL A 954 41.84 24.25 38.83
CA VAL A 954 41.86 25.42 37.94
C VAL A 954 43.24 26.05 38.01
N TRP A 955 44.10 25.72 37.05
CA TRP A 955 45.46 26.28 36.99
C TRP A 955 45.44 27.70 36.41
N GLU A 956 45.98 28.66 37.17
CA GLU A 956 46.06 30.08 36.80
C GLU A 956 47.44 30.42 36.25
N LEU A 957 47.52 31.13 35.14
CA LEU A 957 48.80 31.53 34.54
C LEU A 957 49.26 32.94 34.96
N ASP A 958 48.31 33.86 35.17
CA ASP A 958 48.53 35.29 35.42
C ASP A 958 47.69 35.87 36.57
#